data_AF-A0A8H6WYV7-F1
#
_entry.id   AF-A0A8H6WYV7-F1
#
_cell.length_a   1.000
_cell.length_b   1.000
_cell.length_c   1.000
_cell.angle_alpha   90.00
_cell.angle_beta   90.00
_cell.angle_gamma   90.00
#
_symmetry.space_group_name_H-M   'P 1'
#
loop_
_entity.id
_entity.type
_entity.pdbx_description
1 polymer ?
#
loop_
_entity_poly.entity_id
_entity_poly.type
_entity_poly.pdbx_seq_one_letter_code
_entity_poly.pdbx_strand_id
1 'polypeptide(L)'
;MPSPKKRTKSVAQNRFPWVEHSFPNCQTRPAEWIRATDIVTKRRFDPSLPLEPDSNRGQPESFFQTLMNPDVLQEIVSARRLACVSHHVLSMRIVHMLTENDFEKTWLDLGPEGQRKHFIVAFQKLEESQADGMGTVFTNLKVDIPELCYDEISRNGGRGFLDLLSVFLLPNNEEAPKQPFVVPNERFDALIGWQPDDTAPNRKAWLGLRRVTRTRYISGFLGIVLHSTEGHDVTLVSYTHEHDKTKPTLHRMKPLMDNILGEPDANKWRKEQAGRRKEMKLFCDACLKPEEKAESGKMSVCGPCKAVGRDVRYCDRVCQKDAWKTHKSLCGKPLGLDSAFDDVPATGPTGTPSRPDIPPPAPGYRRSADLLRQIRLLNENPTKDYLIILSSDDEYIDMDGVSLDEGPSAATFAVMRSRAMSSAGPIAEAALRYVYVVLQKHRIDDEVLRRQLRKEYGATFDRMFAALQHGRMPTFDEVSRQEIDIALSHLRQTGRFDEDLKSYKIGSGESMGVGIQVGPKREIVVRVQYPVGAMPPTNAELTSLASTHKPTSLEGLGANSMIAAPTTRENTRSAAHVNQIKLLREYVEADYIIWSKADRDDAEETPYGLTFTNLIDAGRFLAFRRRLLEHGGYDLDALVFVMLMLEPAVKRRVSREALRAQLAREYGTEYVEMAVESVAEQDGKEVYLRRDEQIFERDKIPLKRVDFDGLLPQLKKVGRFPQLLRNVLEE
;
A
#
# COMPACT_ATOMS: atom_id res chain seq x y z
N MET A 1 -18.15 36.66 74.26
CA MET A 1 -16.95 36.72 73.39
C MET A 1 -17.30 36.05 72.06
N PRO A 2 -17.22 36.74 70.91
CA PRO A 2 -17.48 36.12 69.62
C PRO A 2 -16.25 35.35 69.12
N SER A 3 -16.49 34.12 68.65
CA SER A 3 -15.48 33.23 68.08
C SER A 3 -14.80 33.86 66.86
N PRO A 4 -13.46 33.81 66.75
CA PRO A 4 -12.75 34.40 65.63
C PRO A 4 -13.01 33.60 64.35
N LYS A 5 -13.81 34.17 63.45
CA LYS A 5 -13.94 33.69 62.07
C LYS A 5 -12.57 33.82 61.40
N LYS A 6 -11.81 32.73 61.39
CA LYS A 6 -10.59 32.59 60.56
C LYS A 6 -11.03 32.70 59.11
N ARG A 7 -10.83 33.89 58.53
CA ARG A 7 -10.91 34.15 57.09
C ARG A 7 -9.73 33.39 56.46
N THR A 8 -9.94 32.14 56.07
CA THR A 8 -9.01 31.46 55.17
C THR A 8 -8.92 32.32 53.92
N LYS A 9 -7.74 32.90 53.66
CA LYS A 9 -7.45 33.51 52.37
C LYS A 9 -7.72 32.42 51.34
N SER A 10 -8.77 32.55 50.54
CA SER A 10 -9.00 31.66 49.41
C SER A 10 -7.72 31.67 48.61
N VAL A 11 -7.10 30.49 48.45
CA VAL A 11 -5.98 30.29 47.53
C VAL A 11 -6.39 30.99 46.24
N ALA A 12 -5.68 32.06 45.89
CA ALA A 12 -5.95 32.83 44.68
C ALA A 12 -6.06 31.81 43.55
N GLN A 13 -7.24 31.72 42.95
CA GLN A 13 -7.54 30.75 41.91
C GLN A 13 -6.45 30.90 40.86
N ASN A 14 -5.61 29.88 40.70
CA ASN A 14 -4.66 29.75 39.61
C ASN A 14 -5.46 29.59 38.31
N ARG A 15 -6.09 30.67 37.85
CA ARG A 15 -6.58 30.77 36.48
C ARG A 15 -5.33 30.80 35.61
N PHE A 16 -5.26 29.89 34.65
CA PHE A 16 -4.13 29.86 33.74
C PHE A 16 -4.00 31.24 33.07
N PRO A 17 -2.79 31.81 32.95
CA PRO A 17 -2.58 33.19 32.49
C PRO A 17 -3.23 33.50 31.12
N TRP A 18 -3.42 32.51 30.26
CA TRP A 18 -4.06 32.67 28.95
C TRP A 18 -5.58 32.61 28.97
N VAL A 19 -6.22 32.18 30.07
CA VAL A 19 -7.69 32.18 30.21
C VAL A 19 -8.24 33.61 30.26
N GLU A 20 -7.40 34.61 30.55
CA GLU A 20 -7.77 36.03 30.46
C GLU A 20 -7.85 36.55 29.02
N HIS A 21 -7.28 35.83 28.04
CA HIS A 21 -7.37 36.19 26.64
C HIS A 21 -8.50 35.42 25.97
N SER A 22 -9.64 36.08 25.76
CA SER A 22 -10.66 35.57 24.84
C SER A 22 -10.06 35.53 23.43
N PHE A 23 -9.65 34.35 22.95
CA PHE A 23 -9.22 34.20 21.57
C PHE A 23 -10.36 34.63 20.62
N PRO A 24 -10.05 35.23 19.46
CA PRO A 24 -11.03 35.46 18.40
C PRO A 24 -11.76 34.15 18.04
N ASN A 25 -13.01 34.20 17.62
CA ASN A 25 -13.73 32.96 17.27
C ASN A 25 -13.14 32.37 15.96
N CYS A 26 -12.67 31.12 16.00
CA CYS A 26 -12.03 30.45 14.85
C CYS A 26 -12.95 30.36 13.62
N GLN A 27 -14.26 30.23 13.81
CA GLN A 27 -15.23 30.12 12.71
C GLN A 27 -15.43 31.46 11.97
N THR A 28 -15.45 32.57 12.70
CA THR A 28 -15.79 33.89 12.14
C THR A 28 -14.58 34.78 11.88
N ARG A 29 -13.48 34.59 12.62
CA ARG A 29 -12.25 35.39 12.54
C ARG A 29 -11.00 34.49 12.53
N PRO A 30 -10.90 33.51 11.61
CA PRO A 30 -9.85 32.47 11.65
C PRO A 30 -8.43 33.05 11.58
N ALA A 31 -8.20 34.08 10.75
CA ALA A 31 -6.88 34.69 10.61
C ALA A 31 -6.37 35.33 11.91
N GLU A 32 -7.26 35.99 12.66
CA GLU A 32 -6.91 36.60 13.94
C GLU A 32 -6.74 35.55 15.03
N TRP A 33 -7.59 34.50 15.01
CA TRP A 33 -7.46 33.36 15.91
C TRP A 33 -6.12 32.64 15.72
N ILE A 34 -5.71 32.35 14.48
CA ILE A 34 -4.40 31.74 14.17
C ILE A 34 -3.27 32.63 14.72
N ARG A 35 -3.30 33.93 14.44
CA ARG A 35 -2.26 34.86 14.93
C ARG A 35 -2.18 34.89 16.46
N ALA A 36 -3.33 34.98 17.13
CA ALA A 36 -3.40 35.05 18.59
C ALA A 36 -2.92 33.75 19.24
N THR A 37 -3.33 32.60 18.70
CA THR A 37 -2.88 31.28 19.18
C THR A 37 -1.40 31.07 18.92
N ASP A 38 -0.87 31.43 17.74
CA ASP A 38 0.57 31.33 17.42
C ASP A 38 1.45 32.12 18.40
N ILE A 39 1.03 33.33 18.78
CA ILE A 39 1.77 34.15 19.77
C ILE A 39 1.86 33.41 21.11
N VAL A 40 0.74 32.84 21.56
CA VAL A 40 0.69 32.07 22.81
C VAL A 40 1.52 30.79 22.71
N THR A 41 1.38 30.03 21.62
CA THR A 41 2.16 28.81 21.37
C THR A 41 3.65 29.11 21.39
N LYS A 42 4.11 30.13 20.65
CA LYS A 42 5.54 30.49 20.57
C LYS A 42 6.10 30.86 21.92
N ARG A 43 5.39 31.67 22.70
CA ARG A 43 5.80 32.03 24.06
C ARG A 43 5.89 30.79 24.96
N ARG A 44 4.88 29.91 24.91
CA ARG A 44 4.81 28.70 25.74
C ARG A 44 5.95 27.71 25.42
N PHE A 45 6.32 27.64 24.14
CA PHE A 45 7.37 26.76 23.64
C PHE A 45 8.76 27.42 23.54
N ASP A 46 8.91 28.67 23.96
CA ASP A 46 10.21 29.36 24.04
C ASP A 46 11.08 28.69 25.13
N PRO A 47 12.23 28.10 24.78
CA PRO A 47 13.09 27.42 25.75
C PRO A 47 13.74 28.39 26.75
N SER A 48 13.83 29.69 26.43
CA SER A 48 14.40 30.71 27.31
C SER A 48 13.46 31.14 28.44
N LEU A 49 12.16 30.85 28.31
CA LEU A 49 11.15 31.17 29.31
C LEU A 49 10.96 30.00 30.29
N PRO A 50 10.57 30.26 31.56
CA PRO A 50 10.19 29.21 32.48
C PRO A 50 8.98 28.42 31.96
N LEU A 51 8.91 27.14 32.30
CA LEU A 51 7.77 26.30 31.94
C LEU A 51 6.49 26.85 32.58
N GLU A 52 5.48 27.14 31.77
CA GLU A 52 4.17 27.57 32.26
C GLU A 52 3.55 26.51 33.18
N PRO A 53 2.81 26.87 34.23
CA PRO A 53 2.15 25.90 35.10
C PRO A 53 1.25 24.94 34.30
N ASP A 54 1.34 23.65 34.62
CA ASP A 54 0.45 22.61 34.11
C ASP A 54 -0.09 21.83 35.31
N SER A 55 -1.39 21.55 35.34
CA SER A 55 -2.04 20.92 36.50
C SER A 55 -1.57 19.50 36.77
N ASN A 56 -0.97 18.81 35.80
CA ASN A 56 -0.46 17.44 35.96
C ASN A 56 1.05 17.41 36.26
N ARG A 57 1.80 18.44 35.87
CA ARG A 57 3.25 18.48 36.12
C ARG A 57 3.55 18.52 37.62
N GLY A 58 4.40 17.60 38.08
CA GLY A 58 4.81 17.51 39.48
C GLY A 58 3.78 16.86 40.42
N GLN A 59 2.63 16.40 39.90
CA GLN A 59 1.67 15.68 40.73
C GLN A 59 2.21 14.29 41.14
N PRO A 60 1.89 13.82 42.37
CA PRO A 60 2.30 12.51 42.85
C PRO A 60 1.52 11.39 42.14
N GLU A 61 2.05 10.17 42.14
CA GLU A 61 1.38 9.00 41.53
C GLU A 61 -0.03 8.75 42.10
N SER A 62 -0.24 9.01 43.40
CA SER A 62 -1.55 8.87 44.05
C SER A 62 -2.62 9.76 43.42
N PHE A 63 -2.25 10.94 42.88
CA PHE A 63 -3.16 11.78 42.13
C PHE A 63 -3.67 11.04 40.88
N PHE A 64 -2.78 10.49 40.07
CA PHE A 64 -3.15 9.76 38.85
C PHE A 64 -3.87 8.44 39.14
N GLN A 65 -3.50 7.74 40.23
CA GLN A 65 -4.18 6.54 40.66
C GLN A 65 -5.68 6.80 40.93
N THR A 66 -6.05 7.97 41.46
CA THR A 66 -7.47 8.31 41.67
C THR A 66 -8.23 8.56 40.37
N LEU A 67 -7.53 8.94 39.29
CA LEU A 67 -8.10 9.15 37.96
C LEU A 67 -8.21 7.81 37.20
N MET A 68 -7.30 6.88 37.44
CA MET A 68 -7.24 5.59 36.75
C MET A 68 -8.31 4.63 37.27
N ASN A 69 -9.28 4.34 36.40
CA ASN A 69 -10.29 3.31 36.63
C ASN A 69 -10.51 2.53 35.32
N PRO A 70 -11.22 1.40 35.34
CA PRO A 70 -11.39 0.56 34.14
C PRO A 70 -11.96 1.30 32.93
N ASP A 71 -12.88 2.26 33.12
CA ASP A 71 -13.46 3.03 32.02
C ASP A 71 -12.38 3.94 31.38
N VAL A 72 -11.54 4.58 32.21
CA VAL A 72 -10.45 5.44 31.74
C VAL A 72 -9.35 4.64 31.05
N LEU A 73 -9.03 3.45 31.56
CA LEU A 73 -8.10 2.54 30.89
C LEU A 73 -8.64 2.08 29.55
N GLN A 74 -9.95 1.79 29.45
CA GLN A 74 -10.59 1.49 28.17
C GLN A 74 -10.46 2.67 27.20
N GLU A 75 -10.72 3.90 27.64
CA GLU A 75 -10.55 5.10 26.81
C GLU A 75 -9.10 5.29 26.35
N ILE A 76 -8.10 5.04 27.21
CA ILE A 76 -6.68 5.10 26.83
C ILE A 76 -6.38 4.07 25.72
N VAL A 77 -6.79 2.81 25.92
CA VAL A 77 -6.58 1.72 24.95
C VAL A 77 -7.26 2.05 23.62
N SER A 78 -8.51 2.51 23.66
CA SER A 78 -9.27 2.88 22.48
C SER A 78 -8.69 4.11 21.77
N ALA A 79 -8.25 5.14 22.50
CA ALA A 79 -7.59 6.29 21.91
C ALA A 79 -6.28 5.91 21.22
N ARG A 80 -5.46 5.02 21.82
CA ARG A 80 -4.25 4.48 21.20
C ARG A 80 -4.58 3.70 19.93
N ARG A 81 -5.61 2.84 19.98
CA ARG A 81 -6.08 2.08 18.82
C ARG A 81 -6.56 2.97 17.67
N LEU A 82 -7.40 3.96 17.96
CA LEU A 82 -7.88 4.92 16.98
C LEU A 82 -6.72 5.73 16.39
N ALA A 83 -5.73 6.09 17.21
CA ALA A 83 -4.52 6.76 16.73
C ALA A 83 -3.76 5.87 15.73
N CYS A 84 -3.51 4.59 16.06
CA CYS A 84 -2.88 3.64 15.14
C CYS A 84 -3.59 3.55 13.78
N VAL A 85 -4.90 3.37 13.78
CA VAL A 85 -5.69 3.27 12.54
C VAL A 85 -5.67 4.60 11.79
N SER A 86 -5.85 5.73 12.47
CA SER A 86 -5.82 7.05 11.83
C SER A 86 -4.46 7.37 11.19
N HIS A 87 -3.36 7.00 11.84
CA HIS A 87 -2.00 7.21 11.32
C HIS A 87 -1.74 6.31 10.12
N HIS A 88 -2.24 5.07 10.15
CA HIS A 88 -2.13 4.16 9.02
C HIS A 88 -2.91 4.65 7.79
N VAL A 89 -4.17 5.04 7.98
CA VAL A 89 -5.00 5.63 6.90
C VAL A 89 -4.37 6.91 6.36
N LEU A 90 -3.90 7.80 7.24
CA LEU A 90 -3.22 9.02 6.82
C LEU A 90 -1.94 8.71 6.03
N SER A 91 -1.11 7.77 6.50
CA SER A 91 0.12 7.37 5.79
C SER A 91 -0.17 6.80 4.40
N MET A 92 -1.18 5.94 4.26
CA MET A 92 -1.62 5.44 2.95
C MET A 92 -2.09 6.59 2.05
N ARG A 93 -2.87 7.52 2.59
CA ARG A 93 -3.34 8.70 1.83
C ARG A 93 -2.18 9.58 1.40
N ILE A 94 -1.20 9.82 2.25
CA ILE A 94 0.00 10.60 1.91
C ILE A 94 0.76 9.92 0.77
N VAL A 95 0.95 8.60 0.83
CA VAL A 95 1.61 7.86 -0.26
C VAL A 95 0.86 8.05 -1.57
N HIS A 96 -0.46 7.84 -1.58
CA HIS A 96 -1.28 8.06 -2.77
C HIS A 96 -1.15 9.51 -3.31
N MET A 97 -1.33 10.51 -2.44
CA MET A 97 -1.25 11.91 -2.85
C MET A 97 0.11 12.29 -3.44
N LEU A 98 1.20 11.87 -2.80
CA LEU A 98 2.56 12.23 -3.25
C LEU A 98 3.00 11.50 -4.51
N THR A 99 2.51 10.27 -4.74
CA THR A 99 3.03 9.41 -5.81
C THR A 99 2.11 9.29 -7.03
N GLU A 100 0.80 9.47 -6.86
CA GLU A 100 -0.20 9.33 -7.92
C GLU A 100 -0.79 10.68 -8.34
N ASN A 101 -0.89 11.65 -7.42
CA ASN A 101 -1.58 12.93 -7.70
C ASN A 101 -0.61 14.13 -7.85
N ASP A 102 0.70 13.89 -7.89
CA ASP A 102 1.76 14.93 -7.90
C ASP A 102 1.48 16.05 -6.88
N PHE A 103 1.00 15.66 -5.69
CA PHE A 103 0.46 16.60 -4.71
C PHE A 103 1.51 17.60 -4.23
N GLU A 104 2.78 17.20 -4.13
CA GLU A 104 3.87 18.10 -3.74
C GLU A 104 3.95 19.31 -4.68
N LYS A 105 3.94 19.09 -5.98
CA LYS A 105 3.95 20.17 -6.98
C LYS A 105 2.67 21.00 -6.90
N THR A 106 1.52 20.33 -6.94
CA THR A 106 0.20 20.99 -6.88
C THR A 106 0.07 21.88 -5.63
N TRP A 107 0.53 21.40 -4.48
CA TRP A 107 0.51 22.11 -3.21
C TRP A 107 1.39 23.37 -3.23
N LEU A 108 2.59 23.27 -3.79
CA LEU A 108 3.50 24.41 -3.91
C LEU A 108 2.96 25.45 -4.91
N ASP A 109 2.33 24.99 -6.00
CA ASP A 109 1.75 25.85 -7.03
C ASP A 109 0.52 26.63 -6.56
N LEU A 110 -0.19 26.18 -5.51
CA LEU A 110 -1.29 26.94 -4.88
C LEU A 110 -0.86 28.32 -4.35
N GLY A 111 0.43 28.47 -4.01
CA GLY A 111 0.98 29.64 -3.37
C GLY A 111 0.43 29.91 -1.95
N PRO A 112 0.92 30.96 -1.27
CA PRO A 112 0.63 31.17 0.16
C PRO A 112 -0.86 31.34 0.50
N GLU A 113 -1.61 32.05 -0.35
CA GLU A 113 -3.05 32.29 -0.10
C GLU A 113 -3.90 31.03 -0.35
N GLY A 114 -3.58 30.25 -1.38
CA GLY A 114 -4.24 28.97 -1.65
C GLY A 114 -4.00 27.97 -0.52
N GLN A 115 -2.75 27.82 -0.09
CA GLN A 115 -2.38 26.97 1.05
C GLN A 115 -3.08 27.41 2.34
N ARG A 116 -3.09 28.72 2.62
CA ARG A 116 -3.73 29.31 3.80
C ARG A 116 -5.22 29.01 3.89
N LYS A 117 -5.93 29.02 2.75
CA LYS A 117 -7.36 28.65 2.69
C LYS A 117 -7.59 27.25 3.27
N HIS A 118 -6.79 26.27 2.87
CA HIS A 118 -6.92 24.89 3.35
C HIS A 118 -6.53 24.73 4.82
N PHE A 119 -5.51 25.47 5.30
CA PHE A 119 -5.18 25.51 6.72
C PHE A 119 -6.33 26.06 7.58
N ILE A 120 -6.99 27.12 7.12
CA ILE A 120 -8.13 27.71 7.83
C ILE A 120 -9.28 26.69 7.94
N VAL A 121 -9.61 25.99 6.85
CA VAL A 121 -10.63 24.93 6.86
C VAL A 121 -10.28 23.86 7.89
N ALA A 122 -9.02 23.40 7.92
CA ALA A 122 -8.58 22.38 8.87
C ALA A 122 -8.71 22.84 10.33
N PHE A 123 -8.27 24.06 10.65
CA PHE A 123 -8.44 24.63 11.99
C PHE A 123 -9.92 24.78 12.36
N GLN A 124 -10.74 25.32 11.46
CA GLN A 124 -12.18 25.49 11.72
C GLN A 124 -12.86 24.16 12.04
N LYS A 125 -12.63 23.12 11.25
CA LYS A 125 -13.21 21.79 11.47
C LYS A 125 -12.74 21.17 12.78
N LEU A 126 -11.43 21.26 13.08
CA LEU A 126 -10.89 20.74 14.33
C LEU A 126 -11.47 21.47 15.55
N GLU A 127 -11.47 22.79 15.54
CA GLU A 127 -11.99 23.60 16.65
C GLU A 127 -13.51 23.45 16.83
N GLU A 128 -14.25 23.24 15.74
CA GLU A 128 -15.67 22.86 15.79
C GLU A 128 -15.84 21.51 16.51
N SER A 129 -15.10 20.49 16.11
CA SER A 129 -15.20 19.15 16.72
C SER A 129 -14.69 19.07 18.17
N GLN A 130 -13.75 19.94 18.54
CA GLN A 130 -13.16 19.99 19.88
C GLN A 130 -14.13 20.57 20.91
N ALA A 131 -15.20 21.23 20.45
CA ALA A 131 -16.34 21.54 21.29
C ALA A 131 -16.99 20.27 21.89
N ASP A 132 -16.67 19.05 21.42
CA ASP A 132 -17.48 17.85 21.70
C ASP A 132 -16.81 16.76 22.57
N GLY A 133 -15.63 16.96 23.19
CA GLY A 133 -15.09 15.88 24.05
C GLY A 133 -13.76 16.06 24.81
N MET A 134 -13.23 14.90 25.26
CA MET A 134 -12.02 14.69 26.08
C MET A 134 -10.75 15.41 25.58
N GLY A 135 -10.67 15.83 24.31
CA GLY A 135 -9.52 16.56 23.75
C GLY A 135 -9.17 17.83 24.52
N THR A 136 -10.18 18.55 25.02
CA THR A 136 -10.01 19.76 25.86
C THR A 136 -9.48 19.46 27.27
N VAL A 137 -9.65 18.22 27.76
CA VAL A 137 -9.16 17.81 29.08
C VAL A 137 -7.66 17.49 29.04
N PHE A 138 -7.16 17.02 27.89
CA PHE A 138 -5.78 16.54 27.75
C PHE A 138 -4.85 17.53 27.05
N THR A 139 -5.37 18.44 26.25
CA THR A 139 -4.57 19.40 25.47
C THR A 139 -5.28 20.75 25.38
N ASN A 140 -4.52 21.84 25.40
CA ASN A 140 -5.01 23.19 25.15
C ASN A 140 -5.24 23.46 23.65
N LEU A 141 -5.64 22.45 22.87
CA LEU A 141 -5.87 22.56 21.43
C LEU A 141 -4.60 22.98 20.68
N LYS A 142 -4.74 23.84 19.67
CA LYS A 142 -3.65 24.39 18.87
C LYS A 142 -2.48 24.97 19.69
N VAL A 143 -2.70 25.48 20.91
CA VAL A 143 -1.62 26.15 21.67
C VAL A 143 -0.58 25.20 22.26
N ASP A 144 -0.87 23.89 22.29
CA ASP A 144 0.08 22.84 22.68
C ASP A 144 0.84 22.21 21.49
N ILE A 145 0.71 22.82 20.29
CA ILE A 145 1.15 22.22 19.02
C ILE A 145 1.97 23.25 18.20
N PRO A 146 3.25 23.46 18.56
CA PRO A 146 4.12 24.39 17.83
C PRO A 146 4.34 24.00 16.37
N GLU A 147 4.21 22.72 16.03
CA GLU A 147 4.32 22.21 14.65
C GLU A 147 3.22 22.78 13.74
N LEU A 148 2.12 23.27 14.31
CA LEU A 148 1.01 23.88 13.59
C LEU A 148 1.00 25.42 13.73
N CYS A 149 2.09 26.03 14.18
CA CYS A 149 2.29 27.47 14.03
C CYS A 149 2.32 27.83 12.55
N TYR A 150 1.69 28.94 12.15
CA TYR A 150 1.52 29.27 10.74
C TYR A 150 2.84 29.40 10.00
N ASP A 151 3.86 30.01 10.60
CA ASP A 151 5.19 30.15 10.03
C ASP A 151 5.95 28.82 9.91
N GLU A 152 5.70 27.85 10.78
CA GLU A 152 6.27 26.51 10.65
C GLU A 152 5.67 25.77 9.46
N ILE A 153 4.33 25.73 9.33
CA ILE A 153 3.67 25.01 8.23
C ILE A 153 3.77 25.73 6.87
N SER A 154 3.90 27.06 6.86
CA SER A 154 4.07 27.86 5.63
C SER A 154 5.54 28.07 5.23
N ARG A 155 6.49 27.59 6.04
CA ARG A 155 7.93 27.78 5.81
C ARG A 155 8.34 27.36 4.40
N ASN A 156 9.21 28.15 3.78
CA ASN A 156 9.75 27.92 2.44
C ASN A 156 8.64 27.70 1.37
N GLY A 157 7.60 28.52 1.40
CA GLY A 157 6.52 28.45 0.41
C GLY A 157 5.58 27.25 0.59
N GLY A 158 5.37 26.81 1.83
CA GLY A 158 4.51 25.66 2.15
C GLY A 158 5.25 24.32 2.28
N ARG A 159 6.58 24.31 2.16
CA ARG A 159 7.40 23.10 2.37
C ARG A 159 7.30 22.57 3.80
N GLY A 160 7.12 23.45 4.79
CA GLY A 160 6.95 23.05 6.19
C GLY A 160 5.77 22.09 6.42
N PHE A 161 4.67 22.27 5.68
CA PHE A 161 3.55 21.32 5.69
C PHE A 161 3.92 19.96 5.08
N LEU A 162 4.65 19.94 3.96
CA LEU A 162 5.12 18.70 3.34
C LEU A 162 6.13 17.96 4.23
N ASP A 163 7.03 18.70 4.91
CA ASP A 163 7.96 18.15 5.88
C ASP A 163 7.17 17.48 7.03
N LEU A 164 6.12 18.13 7.52
CA LEU A 164 5.25 17.58 8.56
C LEU A 164 4.41 16.39 8.08
N LEU A 165 3.89 16.40 6.85
CA LEU A 165 3.26 15.22 6.24
C LEU A 165 4.25 14.06 6.20
N SER A 166 5.49 14.33 5.79
CA SER A 166 6.50 13.29 5.72
C SER A 166 6.60 12.60 7.07
N VAL A 167 6.61 13.30 8.21
CA VAL A 167 6.65 12.76 9.60
C VAL A 167 5.59 11.66 9.85
N PHE A 168 4.44 11.70 9.19
CA PHE A 168 3.39 10.68 9.31
C PHE A 168 3.48 9.51 8.32
N LEU A 169 4.47 9.47 7.42
CA LEU A 169 4.78 8.27 6.64
C LEU A 169 5.29 7.17 7.56
N LEU A 170 4.49 6.12 7.69
CA LEU A 170 4.84 4.93 8.45
C LEU A 170 5.93 4.11 7.72
N PRO A 171 6.76 3.37 8.47
CA PRO A 171 7.78 2.49 7.88
C PRO A 171 7.18 1.33 7.05
N ASN A 172 5.92 0.96 7.32
CA ASN A 172 5.17 -0.06 6.61
C ASN A 172 3.69 0.38 6.54
N ASN A 173 3.11 0.36 5.34
CA ASN A 173 1.69 0.66 5.09
C ASN A 173 0.84 -0.58 4.82
N GLU A 174 1.42 -1.77 4.91
CA GLU A 174 0.70 -3.04 4.70
C GLU A 174 0.00 -3.51 5.96
N GLU A 175 0.49 -3.06 7.11
CA GLU A 175 -0.04 -3.40 8.43
C GLU A 175 -0.20 -2.13 9.26
N ALA A 176 -1.35 -2.02 9.93
CA ALA A 176 -1.55 -0.93 10.88
C ALA A 176 -0.58 -1.07 12.07
N PRO A 177 -0.01 0.04 12.56
CA PRO A 177 0.97 -0.03 13.64
C PRO A 177 0.28 -0.52 14.92
N LYS A 178 0.97 -1.38 15.68
CA LYS A 178 0.46 -1.90 16.96
C LYS A 178 0.60 -0.89 18.11
N GLN A 179 1.36 0.18 17.88
CA GLN A 179 1.62 1.25 18.82
C GLN A 179 1.39 2.58 18.11
N PRO A 180 0.75 3.57 18.76
CA PRO A 180 0.56 4.86 18.13
C PRO A 180 1.91 5.55 17.96
N PHE A 181 2.17 6.02 16.74
CA PHE A 181 3.23 6.98 16.52
C PHE A 181 2.98 8.26 17.34
N VAL A 182 4.03 8.80 17.95
CA VAL A 182 3.99 10.04 18.74
C VAL A 182 5.02 11.00 18.17
N VAL A 183 4.59 12.20 17.78
CA VAL A 183 5.51 13.25 17.32
C VAL A 183 6.31 13.75 18.52
N PRO A 184 7.64 13.52 18.57
CA PRO A 184 8.46 13.91 19.71
C PRO A 184 8.53 15.43 19.82
N ASN A 185 8.41 15.96 21.04
CA ASN A 185 8.63 17.37 21.33
C ASN A 185 9.06 17.53 22.80
N GLU A 186 10.35 17.75 23.02
CA GLU A 186 10.96 17.78 24.35
C GLU A 186 10.34 18.87 25.25
N ARG A 187 9.99 20.02 24.66
CA ARG A 187 9.39 21.12 25.40
C ARG A 187 7.96 20.81 25.81
N PHE A 188 7.16 20.17 24.95
CA PHE A 188 5.83 19.67 25.31
C PHE A 188 5.92 18.64 26.45
N ASP A 189 6.84 17.69 26.33
CA ASP A 189 7.07 16.66 27.34
C ASP A 189 7.45 17.29 28.69
N ALA A 190 8.33 18.31 28.69
CA ALA A 190 8.67 19.08 29.88
C ALA A 190 7.48 19.88 30.44
N LEU A 191 6.65 20.49 29.58
CA LEU A 191 5.45 21.23 29.99
C LEU A 191 4.46 20.32 30.74
N ILE A 192 4.21 19.11 30.26
CA ILE A 192 3.27 18.18 30.90
C ILE A 192 3.93 17.35 32.02
N GLY A 193 5.25 17.40 32.16
CA GLY A 193 6.02 16.63 33.14
C GLY A 193 6.20 15.16 32.76
N TRP A 194 6.17 14.81 31.48
CA TRP A 194 6.42 13.46 30.99
C TRP A 194 7.93 13.17 30.98
N GLN A 195 8.31 11.97 31.38
CA GLN A 195 9.69 11.48 31.33
C GLN A 195 9.71 10.04 30.78
N PRO A 196 10.67 9.66 29.92
CA PRO A 196 10.75 8.30 29.37
C PRO A 196 10.92 7.22 30.44
N ASP A 197 11.71 7.53 31.47
CA ASP A 197 12.11 6.67 32.59
C ASP A 197 11.16 6.78 33.80
N ASP A 198 9.98 7.38 33.62
CA ASP A 198 8.99 7.49 34.68
C ASP A 198 8.59 6.10 35.21
N THR A 199 8.83 5.88 36.50
CA THR A 199 8.53 4.64 37.23
C THR A 199 7.11 4.61 37.80
N ALA A 200 6.37 5.73 37.72
CA ALA A 200 5.01 5.86 38.20
C ALA A 200 4.01 5.51 37.07
N PRO A 201 3.45 4.28 37.03
CA PRO A 201 2.78 3.78 35.84
C PRO A 201 1.44 4.46 35.53
N ASN A 202 0.67 4.92 36.54
CA ASN A 202 -0.58 5.64 36.30
C ASN A 202 -0.29 7.03 35.71
N ARG A 203 0.72 7.73 36.25
CA ARG A 203 1.22 8.98 35.67
C ARG A 203 1.70 8.78 34.23
N LYS A 204 2.51 7.74 33.99
CA LYS A 204 3.04 7.42 32.66
C LYS A 204 1.95 7.14 31.65
N ALA A 205 0.93 6.36 32.02
CA ALA A 205 -0.23 6.06 31.17
C ALA A 205 -1.01 7.33 30.81
N TRP A 206 -1.30 8.18 31.80
CA TRP A 206 -2.05 9.42 31.61
C TRP A 206 -1.29 10.44 30.75
N LEU A 207 -0.02 10.70 31.06
CA LEU A 207 0.79 11.63 30.29
C LEU A 207 1.11 11.09 28.90
N GLY A 208 1.26 9.76 28.76
CA GLY A 208 1.34 9.09 27.46
C GLY A 208 0.12 9.34 26.59
N LEU A 209 -1.09 9.27 27.17
CA LEU A 209 -2.33 9.61 26.46
C LEU A 209 -2.31 11.06 25.95
N ARG A 210 -1.83 12.03 26.74
CA ARG A 210 -1.73 13.44 26.28
C ARG A 210 -0.84 13.57 25.03
N ARG A 211 0.27 12.84 24.96
CA ARG A 211 1.16 12.81 23.78
C ARG A 211 0.47 12.20 22.55
N VAL A 212 -0.30 11.13 22.74
CA VAL A 212 -1.11 10.51 21.69
C VAL A 212 -2.20 11.46 21.19
N THR A 213 -2.93 12.12 22.09
CA THR A 213 -3.98 13.09 21.74
C THR A 213 -3.42 14.28 20.95
N ARG A 214 -2.27 14.81 21.36
CA ARG A 214 -1.55 15.85 20.62
C ARG A 214 -1.20 15.39 19.20
N THR A 215 -0.61 14.20 19.07
CA THR A 215 -0.24 13.64 17.76
C THR A 215 -1.47 13.40 16.88
N ARG A 216 -2.59 12.98 17.47
CA ARG A 216 -3.88 12.81 16.78
C ARG A 216 -4.47 14.14 16.30
N TYR A 217 -4.28 15.23 17.03
CA TYR A 217 -4.67 16.56 16.55
C TYR A 217 -3.88 16.93 15.29
N ILE A 218 -2.56 16.71 15.30
CA ILE A 218 -1.70 16.96 14.15
C ILE A 218 -2.14 16.10 12.96
N SER A 219 -2.33 14.79 13.15
CA SER A 219 -2.78 13.90 12.06
C SER A 219 -4.16 14.28 11.52
N GLY A 220 -5.08 14.69 12.39
CA GLY A 220 -6.39 15.22 11.99
C GLY A 220 -6.27 16.48 11.13
N PHE A 221 -5.41 17.42 11.52
CA PHE A 221 -5.14 18.64 10.74
C PHE A 221 -4.63 18.29 9.34
N LEU A 222 -3.61 17.43 9.26
CA LEU A 222 -3.02 16.99 8.00
C LEU A 222 -4.05 16.32 7.09
N GLY A 223 -4.85 15.40 7.63
CA GLY A 223 -5.91 14.72 6.89
C GLY A 223 -6.97 15.69 6.32
N ILE A 224 -7.39 16.68 7.11
CA ILE A 224 -8.38 17.67 6.63
C ILE A 224 -7.80 18.56 5.54
N VAL A 225 -6.52 18.96 5.65
CA VAL A 225 -5.86 19.73 4.57
C VAL A 225 -5.86 18.93 3.27
N LEU A 226 -5.43 17.66 3.30
CA LEU A 226 -5.41 16.80 2.12
C LEU A 226 -6.81 16.66 1.48
N HIS A 227 -7.83 16.39 2.28
CA HIS A 227 -9.21 16.30 1.76
C HIS A 227 -9.73 17.63 1.23
N SER A 228 -9.42 18.74 1.91
CA SER A 228 -9.83 20.07 1.47
C SER A 228 -9.19 20.46 0.14
N THR A 229 -7.94 20.07 -0.11
CA THR A 229 -7.26 20.32 -1.40
C THR A 229 -7.90 19.57 -2.56
N GLU A 230 -8.54 18.44 -2.30
CA GLU A 230 -9.29 17.66 -3.29
C GLU A 230 -10.76 18.12 -3.44
N GLY A 231 -11.16 19.15 -2.69
CA GLY A 231 -12.53 19.66 -2.70
C GLY A 231 -13.53 18.80 -1.92
N HIS A 232 -13.07 17.87 -1.09
CA HIS A 232 -13.93 17.07 -0.23
C HIS A 232 -14.27 17.81 1.08
N ASP A 233 -15.54 17.77 1.48
CA ASP A 233 -15.93 18.21 2.83
C ASP A 233 -15.64 17.10 3.84
N VAL A 234 -15.02 17.47 4.96
CA VAL A 234 -14.65 16.55 6.02
C VAL A 234 -15.60 16.73 7.18
N THR A 235 -16.23 15.62 7.60
CA THR A 235 -16.97 15.53 8.84
C THR A 235 -16.14 14.75 9.86
N LEU A 236 -15.77 15.39 10.96
CA LEU A 236 -15.07 14.72 12.04
C LEU A 236 -16.07 13.90 12.86
N VAL A 237 -15.78 12.62 13.01
CA VAL A 237 -16.60 11.72 13.82
C VAL A 237 -15.90 11.48 15.16
N SER A 238 -16.58 11.81 16.25
CA SER A 238 -16.15 11.49 17.60
C SER A 238 -16.67 10.11 17.99
N TYR A 239 -15.75 9.21 18.31
CA TYR A 239 -16.05 7.84 18.70
C TYR A 239 -16.04 7.70 20.23
N THR A 240 -17.00 6.95 20.76
CA THR A 240 -17.07 6.60 22.19
C THR A 240 -17.48 5.14 22.37
N HIS A 241 -17.21 4.59 23.55
CA HIS A 241 -17.91 3.42 24.05
C HIS A 241 -19.13 3.83 24.89
N GLU A 242 -20.14 2.97 25.01
CA GLU A 242 -21.27 3.23 25.90
C GLU A 242 -20.77 3.11 27.34
N HIS A 243 -20.55 4.24 27.99
CA HIS A 243 -20.18 4.24 29.40
C HIS A 243 -21.42 3.98 30.25
N ASP A 244 -21.57 2.75 30.73
CA ASP A 244 -22.58 2.36 31.75
C ASP A 244 -22.55 3.29 32.98
N LYS A 245 -21.43 3.99 33.20
CA LYS A 245 -21.18 4.87 34.35
C LYS A 245 -21.06 6.36 34.01
N THR A 246 -21.55 6.82 32.87
CA THR A 246 -21.52 8.26 32.52
C THR A 246 -22.05 9.15 33.64
N LYS A 247 -23.26 8.86 34.12
CA LYS A 247 -23.89 9.63 35.20
C LYS A 247 -23.08 9.53 36.51
N PRO A 248 -22.71 8.33 37.00
CA PRO A 248 -21.82 8.20 38.16
C PRO A 248 -20.49 8.94 38.04
N THR A 249 -19.83 8.91 36.89
CA THR A 249 -18.54 9.58 36.68
C THR A 249 -18.69 11.09 36.67
N LEU A 250 -19.66 11.62 35.93
CA LEU A 250 -19.99 13.05 35.98
C LEU A 250 -20.40 13.52 37.38
N HIS A 251 -21.09 12.67 38.15
CA HIS A 251 -21.42 12.95 39.54
C HIS A 251 -20.18 12.96 40.44
N ARG A 252 -19.25 12.01 40.28
CA ARG A 252 -17.97 11.96 41.01
C ARG A 252 -17.06 13.13 40.69
N MET A 253 -17.10 13.65 39.46
CA MET A 253 -16.32 14.82 39.06
C MET A 253 -16.93 16.14 39.52
N LYS A 254 -18.22 16.18 39.89
CA LYS A 254 -18.91 17.42 40.26
C LYS A 254 -18.18 18.19 41.38
N PRO A 255 -17.76 17.59 42.52
CA PRO A 255 -17.09 18.35 43.58
C PRO A 255 -15.78 19.00 43.12
N LEU A 256 -15.02 18.31 42.27
CA LEU A 256 -13.80 18.85 41.68
C LEU A 256 -14.12 20.03 40.76
N MET A 257 -15.11 19.89 39.89
CA MET A 257 -15.53 20.95 38.97
C MET A 257 -16.17 22.14 39.71
N ASP A 258 -16.94 21.90 40.78
CA ASP A 258 -17.48 22.95 41.64
C ASP A 258 -16.34 23.77 42.27
N ASN A 259 -15.25 23.11 42.67
CA ASN A 259 -14.08 23.78 43.23
C ASN A 259 -13.29 24.58 42.18
N ILE A 260 -13.21 24.09 40.94
CA ILE A 260 -12.44 24.73 39.85
C ILE A 260 -13.23 25.87 39.20
N LEU A 261 -14.49 25.61 38.83
CA LEU A 261 -15.32 26.48 38.00
C LEU A 261 -16.39 27.25 38.81
N GLY A 262 -16.74 26.76 40.01
CA GLY A 262 -17.93 27.20 40.73
C GLY A 262 -19.17 26.39 40.34
N GLU A 263 -20.15 26.32 41.25
CA GLU A 263 -21.33 25.46 41.08
C GLU A 263 -22.18 25.74 39.82
N PRO A 264 -22.46 27.00 39.42
CA PRO A 264 -23.23 27.28 38.20
C PRO A 264 -22.54 26.73 36.94
N ASP A 265 -21.25 26.99 36.79
CA ASP A 265 -20.46 26.59 35.63
C ASP A 265 -20.16 25.09 35.64
N ALA A 266 -19.96 24.47 36.80
CA ALA A 266 -19.85 23.02 36.92
C ALA A 266 -21.13 22.31 36.50
N ASN A 267 -22.31 22.86 36.83
CA ASN A 267 -23.60 22.33 36.37
C ASN A 267 -23.80 22.50 34.86
N LYS A 268 -23.39 23.64 34.30
CA LYS A 268 -23.39 23.90 32.86
C LYS A 268 -22.48 22.90 32.14
N TRP A 269 -21.23 22.79 32.58
CA TRP A 269 -20.26 21.80 32.10
C TRP A 269 -20.84 20.39 32.14
N ARG A 270 -21.47 19.97 33.24
CA ARG A 270 -22.07 18.64 33.36
C ARG A 270 -23.18 18.41 32.33
N LYS A 271 -24.04 19.39 32.09
CA LYS A 271 -25.11 19.31 31.07
C LYS A 271 -24.51 19.22 29.66
N GLU A 272 -23.50 20.02 29.37
CA GLU A 272 -22.77 20.00 28.10
C GLU A 272 -22.09 18.64 27.87
N GLN A 273 -21.34 18.12 28.86
CA GLN A 273 -20.73 16.79 28.78
C GLN A 273 -21.76 15.67 28.58
N ALA A 274 -22.93 15.77 29.22
CA ALA A 274 -24.01 14.82 29.03
C ALA A 274 -24.68 14.94 27.65
N GLY A 275 -24.73 16.15 27.07
CA GLY A 275 -25.19 16.40 25.69
C GLY A 275 -24.21 15.81 24.67
N ARG A 276 -22.94 16.16 24.77
CA ARG A 276 -21.85 15.70 23.90
C ARG A 276 -21.76 14.17 23.82
N ARG A 277 -21.89 13.49 24.95
CA ARG A 277 -21.89 12.01 24.99
C ARG A 277 -23.07 11.38 24.21
N LYS A 278 -24.14 12.12 23.93
CA LYS A 278 -25.24 11.64 23.07
C LYS A 278 -24.93 11.83 21.59
N GLU A 279 -24.06 12.77 21.25
CA GLU A 279 -23.61 13.06 19.87
C GLU A 279 -22.47 12.14 19.44
N MET A 280 -21.65 11.67 20.39
CA MET A 280 -20.61 10.68 20.14
C MET A 280 -21.21 9.38 19.57
N LYS A 281 -20.58 8.87 18.51
CA LYS A 281 -21.04 7.65 17.84
C LYS A 281 -20.38 6.42 18.48
N LEU A 282 -21.19 5.43 18.79
CA LEU A 282 -20.72 4.08 19.08
C LEU A 282 -20.14 3.49 17.79
N PHE A 283 -19.21 2.55 17.87
CA PHE A 283 -18.53 2.02 16.70
C PHE A 283 -18.19 0.54 16.83
N CYS A 284 -17.95 -0.11 15.69
CA CYS A 284 -17.51 -1.49 15.63
C CYS A 284 -16.05 -1.62 16.07
N ASP A 285 -15.78 -2.46 17.06
CA ASP A 285 -14.44 -2.84 17.52
C ASP A 285 -13.67 -3.72 16.53
N ALA A 286 -14.15 -3.93 15.30
CA ALA A 286 -13.35 -4.56 14.24
C ALA A 286 -13.05 -3.56 13.13
N CYS A 287 -14.07 -2.97 12.52
CA CYS A 287 -13.91 -2.12 11.33
C CYS A 287 -14.06 -0.61 11.61
N LEU A 288 -14.28 -0.20 12.86
CA LEU A 288 -14.53 1.19 13.28
C LEU A 288 -15.77 1.86 12.63
N LYS A 289 -16.61 1.08 11.92
CA LYS A 289 -17.86 1.59 11.36
C LYS A 289 -18.73 2.17 12.48
N PRO A 290 -19.23 3.42 12.35
CA PRO A 290 -20.13 4.00 13.34
C PRO A 290 -21.48 3.26 13.39
N GLU A 291 -22.12 3.26 14.55
CA GLU A 291 -23.44 2.66 14.75
C GLU A 291 -24.53 3.57 14.18
N GLU A 292 -25.17 3.12 13.11
CA GLU A 292 -26.31 3.77 12.48
C GLU A 292 -27.58 3.06 12.91
N LYS A 293 -28.09 3.39 14.11
CA LYS A 293 -29.25 2.72 14.72
C LYS A 293 -30.47 2.65 13.82
N ALA A 294 -30.67 3.66 12.97
CA ALA A 294 -31.79 3.73 12.04
C ALA A 294 -31.64 2.78 10.84
N GLU A 295 -30.42 2.48 10.40
CA GLU A 295 -30.15 1.73 9.18
C GLU A 295 -29.76 0.28 9.48
N SER A 296 -28.77 0.08 10.36
CA SER A 296 -28.21 -1.25 10.67
C SER A 296 -28.75 -1.86 11.96
N GLY A 297 -29.62 -1.14 12.68
CA GLY A 297 -30.01 -1.50 14.04
C GLY A 297 -28.87 -1.33 15.05
N LYS A 298 -29.08 -1.86 16.27
CA LYS A 298 -28.09 -1.81 17.36
C LYS A 298 -26.99 -2.85 17.13
N MET A 299 -25.74 -2.45 17.26
CA MET A 299 -24.59 -3.36 17.18
C MET A 299 -24.64 -4.42 18.27
N SER A 300 -24.16 -5.61 17.93
CA SER A 300 -24.00 -6.70 18.90
C SER A 300 -22.89 -6.37 19.89
N VAL A 301 -23.08 -6.72 21.17
CA VAL A 301 -22.09 -6.49 22.24
C VAL A 301 -21.55 -7.84 22.72
N CYS A 302 -20.25 -7.92 22.98
CA CYS A 302 -19.65 -9.10 23.58
C CYS A 302 -20.10 -9.26 25.04
N GLY A 303 -20.96 -10.26 25.30
CA GLY A 303 -21.52 -10.54 26.64
C GLY A 303 -20.47 -10.67 27.76
N PRO A 304 -19.42 -11.50 27.59
CA PRO A 304 -18.35 -11.61 28.59
C PRO A 304 -17.62 -10.29 28.86
N CYS A 305 -17.34 -9.48 27.83
CA CYS A 305 -16.70 -8.17 28.01
C CYS A 305 -17.62 -7.20 28.75
N LYS A 306 -18.90 -7.19 28.41
CA LYS A 306 -19.91 -6.38 29.09
C LYS A 306 -20.02 -6.74 30.58
N ALA A 307 -19.93 -8.03 30.92
CA ALA A 307 -19.97 -8.50 32.30
C ALA A 307 -18.82 -7.94 33.17
N VAL A 308 -17.69 -7.58 32.57
CA VAL A 308 -16.55 -6.93 33.25
C VAL A 308 -16.50 -5.41 33.04
N GLY A 309 -17.59 -4.82 32.53
CA GLY A 309 -17.69 -3.38 32.30
C GLY A 309 -16.96 -2.86 31.06
N ARG A 310 -16.64 -3.72 30.10
CA ARG A 310 -16.09 -3.31 28.79
C ARG A 310 -17.15 -3.42 27.70
N ASP A 311 -17.33 -2.35 26.95
CA ASP A 311 -18.27 -2.32 25.83
C ASP A 311 -17.56 -2.59 24.50
N VAL A 312 -17.49 -3.86 24.10
CA VAL A 312 -16.90 -4.30 22.82
C VAL A 312 -18.00 -4.65 21.84
N ARG A 313 -18.08 -3.93 20.72
CA ARG A 313 -19.19 -3.98 19.76
C ARG A 313 -18.80 -4.48 18.39
N TYR A 314 -19.75 -5.11 17.70
CA TYR A 314 -19.56 -5.53 16.32
C TYR A 314 -20.80 -5.20 15.48
N CYS A 315 -20.57 -4.62 14.29
CA CYS A 315 -21.64 -4.33 13.34
C CYS A 315 -22.32 -5.60 12.82
N ASP A 316 -21.57 -6.71 12.74
CA ASP A 316 -22.07 -8.00 12.30
C ASP A 316 -21.20 -9.16 12.86
N ARG A 317 -21.64 -10.39 12.57
CA ARG A 317 -20.95 -11.61 13.01
C ARG A 317 -19.64 -11.86 12.26
N VAL A 318 -19.43 -11.28 11.09
CA VAL A 318 -18.19 -11.41 10.31
C VAL A 318 -17.09 -10.62 11.03
N CYS A 319 -17.34 -9.34 11.30
CA CYS A 319 -16.47 -8.48 12.10
C CYS A 319 -16.14 -9.10 13.47
N GLN A 320 -17.12 -9.70 14.14
CA GLN A 320 -16.87 -10.41 15.39
C GLN A 320 -15.92 -11.60 15.23
N LYS A 321 -16.09 -12.43 14.18
CA LYS A 321 -15.23 -13.58 13.90
C LYS A 321 -13.80 -13.15 13.54
N ASP A 322 -13.67 -12.10 12.74
CA ASP A 322 -12.36 -11.59 12.30
C ASP A 322 -11.57 -11.03 13.49
N ALA A 323 -12.24 -10.23 14.33
CA ALA A 323 -11.65 -9.71 15.57
C ALA A 323 -11.43 -10.80 16.63
N TRP A 324 -12.12 -11.95 16.56
CA TRP A 324 -12.02 -13.00 17.59
C TRP A 324 -10.60 -13.51 17.81
N LYS A 325 -9.78 -13.57 16.74
CA LYS A 325 -8.39 -14.04 16.82
C LYS A 325 -7.57 -13.24 17.84
N THR A 326 -7.71 -11.92 17.84
CA THR A 326 -7.02 -11.03 18.79
C THR A 326 -7.82 -10.86 20.07
N HIS A 327 -9.13 -10.72 19.97
CA HIS A 327 -10.04 -10.47 21.09
C HIS A 327 -10.10 -11.61 22.10
N LYS A 328 -10.00 -12.88 21.67
CA LYS A 328 -10.13 -14.07 22.53
C LYS A 328 -9.19 -14.03 23.74
N SER A 329 -7.97 -13.55 23.56
CA SER A 329 -6.95 -13.48 24.62
C SER A 329 -7.33 -12.56 25.77
N LEU A 330 -8.13 -11.52 25.48
CA LEU A 330 -8.56 -10.50 26.43
C LEU A 330 -10.04 -10.60 26.78
N CYS A 331 -10.86 -11.38 26.06
CA CYS A 331 -12.30 -11.48 26.25
C CYS A 331 -12.69 -11.80 27.70
N GLY A 332 -13.63 -11.03 28.26
CA GLY A 332 -14.09 -11.21 29.65
C GLY A 332 -13.08 -10.90 30.76
N LYS A 333 -11.90 -10.34 30.44
CA LYS A 333 -10.92 -9.88 31.44
C LYS A 333 -11.05 -8.38 31.71
N PRO A 334 -10.95 -7.90 32.96
CA PRO A 334 -10.82 -6.47 33.24
C PRO A 334 -9.49 -5.94 32.66
N LEU A 335 -9.46 -4.68 32.24
CA LEU A 335 -8.21 -4.05 31.80
C LEU A 335 -7.34 -3.76 33.03
N GLY A 336 -6.11 -4.25 32.99
CA GLY A 336 -5.06 -3.83 33.89
C GLY A 336 -4.40 -2.54 33.39
N LEU A 337 -3.58 -1.92 34.25
CA LEU A 337 -2.80 -0.75 33.87
C LEU A 337 -1.82 -1.06 32.72
N ASP A 338 -1.29 -2.29 32.66
CA ASP A 338 -0.38 -2.74 31.60
C ASP A 338 -0.99 -2.64 30.20
N SER A 339 -2.32 -2.76 30.09
CA SER A 339 -3.04 -2.60 28.82
C SER A 339 -2.89 -1.20 28.22
N ALA A 340 -2.56 -0.18 29.03
CA ALA A 340 -2.24 1.16 28.54
C ALA A 340 -0.91 1.23 27.76
N PHE A 341 -0.07 0.19 27.85
CA PHE A 341 1.24 0.09 27.20
C PHE A 341 1.33 -1.07 26.21
N ASP A 342 0.52 -2.11 26.38
CA ASP A 342 0.42 -3.27 25.47
C ASP A 342 0.11 -2.85 24.03
N ASP A 343 0.51 -3.70 23.07
CA ASP A 343 0.13 -3.57 21.67
C ASP A 343 -1.40 -3.54 21.50
N VAL A 344 -1.87 -2.55 20.75
CA VAL A 344 -3.29 -2.43 20.43
C VAL A 344 -3.60 -3.14 19.11
N PRO A 345 -4.63 -4.00 19.06
CA PRO A 345 -5.03 -4.64 17.81
C PRO A 345 -5.68 -3.60 16.89
N ALA A 346 -4.91 -3.06 15.95
CA ALA A 346 -5.43 -2.24 14.87
C ALA A 346 -5.83 -3.15 13.71
N THR A 347 -7.10 -3.55 13.67
CA THR A 347 -7.70 -4.22 12.52
C THR A 347 -7.97 -3.15 11.46
N GLY A 348 -6.99 -2.93 10.58
CA GLY A 348 -7.23 -2.24 9.32
C GLY A 348 -8.06 -3.10 8.36
N PRO A 349 -8.42 -2.58 7.17
CA PRO A 349 -8.81 -3.44 6.06
C PRO A 349 -7.76 -4.54 5.93
N THR A 350 -8.16 -5.79 5.73
CA THR A 350 -7.23 -6.92 5.56
C THR A 350 -6.34 -6.62 4.36
N GLY A 351 -5.15 -6.07 4.62
CA GLY A 351 -4.15 -5.79 3.60
C GLY A 351 -3.68 -7.07 2.95
N THR A 352 -3.14 -6.93 1.74
CA THR A 352 -2.41 -8.01 1.08
C THR A 352 -1.29 -8.48 2.02
N PRO A 353 -1.07 -9.79 2.21
CA PRO A 353 -0.02 -10.27 3.10
C PRO A 353 1.33 -9.65 2.76
N SER A 354 2.01 -9.09 3.77
CA SER A 354 3.36 -8.55 3.62
C SER A 354 4.31 -9.61 3.07
N ARG A 355 5.08 -9.25 2.05
CA ARG A 355 6.12 -10.11 1.49
C ARG A 355 7.26 -10.38 2.50
N PRO A 356 7.60 -11.66 2.78
CA PRO A 356 8.63 -11.98 3.77
C PRO A 356 10.05 -11.60 3.33
N ASP A 357 10.28 -11.39 2.03
CA ASP A 357 11.55 -10.91 1.47
C ASP A 357 11.73 -9.38 1.57
N ILE A 358 10.73 -8.64 2.07
CA ILE A 358 10.80 -7.20 2.32
C ILE A 358 10.79 -6.96 3.84
N PRO A 359 11.97 -6.86 4.50
CA PRO A 359 12.03 -6.73 5.95
C PRO A 359 11.62 -5.33 6.40
N PRO A 360 11.40 -5.10 7.71
CA PRO A 360 11.22 -3.75 8.24
C PRO A 360 12.44 -2.85 7.96
N PRO A 361 12.27 -1.53 7.83
CA PRO A 361 13.41 -0.63 7.68
C PRO A 361 14.27 -0.64 8.95
N ALA A 362 15.58 -0.48 8.77
CA ALA A 362 16.56 -0.35 9.84
C ALA A 362 16.23 0.87 10.73
N PRO A 363 16.60 0.83 12.02
CA PRO A 363 16.38 1.96 12.92
C PRO A 363 16.95 3.26 12.34
N GLY A 364 16.13 4.31 12.32
CA GLY A 364 16.50 5.63 11.78
C GLY A 364 16.43 5.76 10.25
N TYR A 365 16.28 4.66 9.51
CA TYR A 365 16.01 4.73 8.07
C TYR A 365 14.52 4.93 7.80
N ARG A 366 14.23 5.85 6.89
CA ARG A 366 12.87 6.16 6.47
C ARG A 366 12.69 5.92 4.98
N ARG A 367 11.67 5.15 4.63
CA ARG A 367 11.26 4.92 3.24
C ARG A 367 10.56 6.16 2.69
N SER A 368 10.82 6.48 1.43
CA SER A 368 10.07 7.51 0.70
C SER A 368 8.64 7.03 0.42
N ALA A 369 7.76 7.96 0.02
CA ALA A 369 6.41 7.62 -0.40
C ALA A 369 6.42 6.68 -1.63
N ASP A 370 7.26 6.96 -2.62
CA ASP A 370 7.41 6.11 -3.82
C ASP A 370 7.90 4.70 -3.48
N LEU A 371 8.83 4.56 -2.52
CA LEU A 371 9.28 3.25 -2.09
C LEU A 371 8.19 2.48 -1.32
N LEU A 372 7.37 3.16 -0.51
CA LEU A 372 6.21 2.53 0.13
C LEU A 372 5.17 2.08 -0.90
N ARG A 373 4.92 2.89 -1.95
CA ARG A 373 4.09 2.48 -3.09
C ARG A 373 4.67 1.26 -3.80
N GLN A 374 5.97 1.25 -4.06
CA GLN A 374 6.63 0.11 -4.71
C GLN A 374 6.49 -1.18 -3.89
N ILE A 375 6.59 -1.10 -2.55
CA ILE A 375 6.38 -2.25 -1.66
C ILE A 375 4.94 -2.76 -1.75
N ARG A 376 3.95 -1.85 -1.71
CA ARG A 376 2.53 -2.20 -1.86
C ARG A 376 2.28 -2.90 -3.19
N LEU A 377 2.77 -2.31 -4.29
CA LEU A 377 2.65 -2.86 -5.63
C LEU A 377 3.27 -4.26 -5.74
N LEU A 378 4.41 -4.50 -5.07
CA LEU A 378 5.06 -5.81 -5.01
C LEU A 378 4.27 -6.84 -4.21
N ASN A 379 3.55 -6.44 -3.15
CA ASN A 379 2.68 -7.33 -2.41
C ASN A 379 1.43 -7.70 -3.23
N GLU A 380 0.85 -6.72 -3.94
CA GLU A 380 -0.27 -6.92 -4.86
C GLU A 380 0.11 -7.81 -6.06
N ASN A 381 1.40 -7.86 -6.42
CA ASN A 381 1.93 -8.65 -7.54
C ASN A 381 3.05 -9.60 -7.07
N PRO A 382 2.72 -10.65 -6.29
CA PRO A 382 3.72 -11.45 -5.57
C PRO A 382 4.69 -12.20 -6.50
N THR A 383 4.33 -12.46 -7.76
CA THR A 383 5.19 -13.13 -8.74
C THR A 383 6.21 -12.20 -9.42
N LYS A 384 6.15 -10.89 -9.17
CA LYS A 384 7.06 -9.89 -9.73
C LYS A 384 8.23 -9.62 -8.79
N ASP A 385 9.41 -9.45 -9.37
CA ASP A 385 10.63 -9.06 -8.66
C ASP A 385 10.73 -7.54 -8.52
N TYR A 386 10.20 -6.79 -9.49
CA TYR A 386 10.14 -5.34 -9.47
C TYR A 386 9.01 -4.84 -10.37
N LEU A 387 8.42 -3.69 -10.06
CA LEU A 387 7.44 -3.00 -10.91
C LEU A 387 7.99 -1.65 -11.36
N ILE A 388 7.87 -1.36 -12.65
CA ILE A 388 8.36 -0.14 -13.27
C ILE A 388 7.17 0.69 -13.67
N ILE A 389 7.15 1.96 -13.26
CA ILE A 389 6.08 2.89 -13.54
C ILE A 389 6.49 3.67 -14.80
N LEU A 390 5.85 3.34 -15.93
CA LEU A 390 6.23 3.87 -17.25
C LEU A 390 5.68 5.28 -17.49
N SER A 391 4.42 5.51 -17.10
CA SER A 391 3.78 6.82 -17.16
C SER A 391 2.75 6.95 -16.04
N SER A 392 2.63 8.17 -15.52
CA SER A 392 1.59 8.57 -14.57
C SER A 392 0.62 9.60 -15.16
N ASP A 393 0.77 9.96 -16.44
CA ASP A 393 0.06 11.10 -17.03
C ASP A 393 -1.36 10.74 -17.50
N ASP A 394 -1.69 9.45 -17.57
CA ASP A 394 -3.01 8.94 -17.97
C ASP A 394 -3.85 8.51 -16.76
N GLU A 395 -5.18 8.42 -16.95
CA GLU A 395 -6.16 7.90 -15.96
C GLU A 395 -5.79 6.47 -15.45
N TYR A 396 -4.90 5.78 -16.15
CA TYR A 396 -4.35 4.48 -15.78
C TYR A 396 -2.82 4.55 -15.65
N ILE A 397 -2.31 4.04 -14.52
CA ILE A 397 -0.87 3.88 -14.31
C ILE A 397 -0.37 2.76 -15.20
N ASP A 398 0.40 3.09 -16.25
CA ASP A 398 1.07 2.07 -17.07
C ASP A 398 2.27 1.51 -16.30
N MET A 399 2.23 0.21 -16.02
CA MET A 399 3.25 -0.49 -15.26
C MET A 399 3.79 -1.69 -16.03
N ASP A 400 5.10 -1.90 -15.95
CA ASP A 400 5.75 -3.12 -16.42
C ASP A 400 6.32 -3.93 -15.26
N GLY A 401 6.05 -5.23 -15.25
CA GLY A 401 6.41 -6.13 -14.16
C GLY A 401 7.61 -7.00 -14.52
N VAL A 402 8.75 -6.73 -13.89
CA VAL A 402 9.98 -7.50 -14.05
C VAL A 402 9.90 -8.80 -13.25
N SER A 403 10.16 -9.92 -13.93
CA SER A 403 10.37 -11.24 -13.34
C SER A 403 11.66 -11.83 -13.91
N LEU A 404 12.51 -12.36 -13.03
CA LEU A 404 13.72 -13.07 -13.42
C LEU A 404 13.44 -14.57 -13.58
N ASP A 405 13.94 -15.17 -14.65
CA ASP A 405 13.58 -16.55 -15.04
C ASP A 405 14.50 -17.62 -14.45
N GLU A 406 15.52 -17.22 -13.69
CA GLU A 406 16.47 -18.13 -13.05
C GLU A 406 16.38 -18.01 -11.53
N GLY A 407 16.19 -19.13 -10.83
CA GLY A 407 16.07 -19.18 -9.37
C GLY A 407 17.20 -18.45 -8.63
N PRO A 408 18.49 -18.74 -8.91
CA PRO A 408 19.61 -18.05 -8.26
C PRO A 408 19.62 -16.54 -8.48
N SER A 409 19.33 -16.09 -9.71
CA SER A 409 19.28 -14.68 -10.07
C SER A 409 18.10 -13.96 -9.40
N ALA A 410 16.91 -14.58 -9.37
CA ALA A 410 15.72 -14.09 -8.69
C ALA A 410 15.93 -13.96 -7.17
N ALA A 411 16.46 -15.01 -6.52
CA ALA A 411 16.74 -15.00 -5.09
C ALA A 411 17.77 -13.93 -4.72
N THR A 412 18.86 -13.83 -5.50
CA THR A 412 19.90 -12.81 -5.27
C THR A 412 19.36 -11.39 -5.46
N PHE A 413 18.52 -11.18 -6.49
CA PHE A 413 17.87 -9.90 -6.72
C PHE A 413 16.91 -9.52 -5.58
N ALA A 414 16.10 -10.46 -5.09
CA ALA A 414 15.22 -10.23 -3.95
C ALA A 414 16.02 -9.78 -2.71
N VAL A 415 17.16 -10.43 -2.42
CA VAL A 415 18.05 -10.03 -1.32
C VAL A 415 18.65 -8.63 -1.53
N MET A 416 19.16 -8.33 -2.72
CA MET A 416 19.75 -7.00 -2.99
C MET A 416 18.70 -5.90 -2.94
N ARG A 417 17.52 -6.13 -3.51
CA ARG A 417 16.38 -5.22 -3.40
C ARG A 417 16.02 -5.01 -1.93
N SER A 418 15.93 -6.09 -1.15
CA SER A 418 15.64 -6.05 0.29
C SER A 418 16.63 -5.19 1.08
N ARG A 419 17.93 -5.37 0.86
CA ARG A 419 19.00 -4.56 1.49
C ARG A 419 18.85 -3.07 1.15
N ALA A 420 18.60 -2.76 -0.12
CA ALA A 420 18.39 -1.37 -0.58
C ALA A 420 17.10 -0.74 0.00
N MET A 421 16.02 -1.53 0.14
CA MET A 421 14.72 -1.06 0.65
C MET A 421 14.68 -0.86 2.17
N SER A 422 15.70 -1.33 2.88
CA SER A 422 15.65 -1.46 4.35
C SER A 422 16.75 -0.70 5.06
N SER A 423 17.70 -0.11 4.35
CA SER A 423 18.80 0.63 4.97
C SER A 423 19.31 1.77 4.08
N ALA A 424 20.19 2.59 4.65
CA ALA A 424 20.97 3.58 3.91
C ALA A 424 22.47 3.31 4.11
N GLY A 425 23.31 3.97 3.31
CA GLY A 425 24.76 3.88 3.40
C GLY A 425 25.37 2.89 2.40
N PRO A 426 26.67 2.54 2.54
CA PRO A 426 27.43 1.85 1.50
C PRO A 426 26.86 0.50 1.07
N ILE A 427 26.31 -0.28 2.01
CA ILE A 427 25.70 -1.59 1.71
C ILE A 427 24.44 -1.41 0.86
N ALA A 428 23.58 -0.46 1.22
CA ALA A 428 22.38 -0.14 0.45
C ALA A 428 22.73 0.42 -0.93
N GLU A 429 23.78 1.24 -1.05
CA GLU A 429 24.27 1.79 -2.31
C GLU A 429 24.81 0.69 -3.24
N ALA A 430 25.59 -0.27 -2.70
CA ALA A 430 26.04 -1.44 -3.44
C ALA A 430 24.85 -2.28 -3.92
N ALA A 431 23.93 -2.61 -3.02
CA ALA A 431 22.75 -3.40 -3.35
C ALA A 431 21.86 -2.71 -4.40
N LEU A 432 21.64 -1.40 -4.28
CA LEU A 432 20.88 -0.59 -5.23
C LEU A 432 21.55 -0.54 -6.61
N ARG A 433 22.88 -0.53 -6.66
CA ARG A 433 23.62 -0.65 -7.92
C ARG A 433 23.34 -2.00 -8.61
N TYR A 434 23.35 -3.10 -7.87
CA TYR A 434 23.00 -4.41 -8.42
C TYR A 434 21.58 -4.39 -9.00
N VAL A 435 20.62 -3.85 -8.25
CA VAL A 435 19.22 -3.71 -8.68
C VAL A 435 19.13 -2.91 -9.98
N TYR A 436 19.77 -1.72 -10.03
CA TYR A 436 19.78 -0.86 -11.21
C TYR A 436 20.30 -1.59 -12.46
N VAL A 437 21.46 -2.26 -12.35
CA VAL A 437 22.08 -2.95 -13.49
C VAL A 437 21.28 -4.17 -13.97
N VAL A 438 20.60 -4.88 -13.06
CA VAL A 438 19.68 -5.96 -13.46
C VAL A 438 18.48 -5.38 -14.22
N LEU A 439 17.88 -4.31 -13.71
CA LEU A 439 16.70 -3.67 -14.33
C LEU A 439 17.02 -3.08 -15.71
N GLN A 440 18.22 -2.57 -15.94
CA GLN A 440 18.64 -2.08 -17.27
C GLN A 440 18.56 -3.13 -18.39
N LYS A 441 18.63 -4.44 -18.07
CA LYS A 441 18.52 -5.49 -19.09
C LYS A 441 17.12 -5.67 -19.65
N HIS A 442 16.09 -5.17 -18.96
CA HIS A 442 14.69 -5.39 -19.31
C HIS A 442 14.15 -4.37 -20.33
N ARG A 443 15.02 -3.80 -21.19
CA ARG A 443 14.67 -2.83 -22.26
C ARG A 443 13.87 -1.60 -21.81
N ILE A 444 14.04 -1.20 -20.56
CA ILE A 444 13.42 0.02 -20.02
C ILE A 444 14.28 1.21 -20.43
N ASP A 445 13.63 2.33 -20.73
CA ASP A 445 14.30 3.60 -20.89
C ASP A 445 15.09 3.95 -19.61
N ASP A 446 16.38 4.21 -19.78
CA ASP A 446 17.29 4.41 -18.65
C ASP A 446 16.95 5.68 -17.85
N GLU A 447 16.39 6.70 -18.50
CA GLU A 447 15.96 7.93 -17.83
C GLU A 447 14.71 7.70 -16.97
N VAL A 448 13.73 6.94 -17.47
CA VAL A 448 12.56 6.48 -16.69
C VAL A 448 13.01 5.72 -15.45
N LEU A 449 13.89 4.72 -15.61
CA LEU A 449 14.38 3.92 -14.50
C LEU A 449 15.14 4.76 -13.46
N ARG A 450 16.04 5.65 -13.91
CA ARG A 450 16.80 6.54 -13.01
C ARG A 450 15.88 7.48 -12.23
N ARG A 451 14.85 8.02 -12.89
CA ARG A 451 13.87 8.91 -12.26
C ARG A 451 13.06 8.17 -11.19
N GLN A 452 12.59 6.96 -11.47
CA GLN A 452 11.88 6.13 -10.49
C GLN A 452 12.77 5.79 -9.29
N LEU A 453 13.98 5.25 -9.53
CA LEU A 453 14.90 4.90 -8.44
C LEU A 453 15.34 6.11 -7.62
N ARG A 454 15.45 7.30 -8.22
CA ARG A 454 15.72 8.53 -7.48
C ARG A 454 14.57 8.90 -6.54
N LYS A 455 13.31 8.79 -7.00
CA LYS A 455 12.15 9.04 -6.14
C LYS A 455 12.06 8.02 -4.99
N GLU A 456 12.28 6.74 -5.28
CA GLU A 456 12.23 5.66 -4.29
C GLU A 456 13.34 5.75 -3.24
N TYR A 457 14.59 5.96 -3.64
CA TYR A 457 15.75 5.83 -2.74
C TYR A 457 16.44 7.17 -2.41
N GLY A 458 16.02 8.29 -3.02
CA GLY A 458 16.48 9.64 -2.74
C GLY A 458 18.01 9.76 -2.75
N ALA A 459 18.56 10.33 -1.67
CA ALA A 459 19.99 10.57 -1.54
C ALA A 459 20.85 9.30 -1.63
N THR A 460 20.31 8.12 -1.32
CA THR A 460 21.03 6.84 -1.49
C THR A 460 21.24 6.53 -2.97
N PHE A 461 20.24 6.78 -3.82
CA PHE A 461 20.40 6.66 -5.27
C PHE A 461 21.40 7.68 -5.81
N ASP A 462 21.31 8.94 -5.39
CA ASP A 462 22.20 9.99 -5.89
C ASP A 462 23.67 9.72 -5.55
N ARG A 463 23.97 9.25 -4.32
CA ARG A 463 25.33 8.85 -3.94
C ARG A 463 25.83 7.63 -4.72
N MET A 464 24.99 6.61 -4.87
CA MET A 464 25.29 5.42 -5.68
C MET A 464 25.61 5.81 -7.13
N PHE A 465 24.77 6.65 -7.72
CA PHE A 465 24.91 7.08 -9.11
C PHE A 465 26.13 7.98 -9.32
N ALA A 466 26.42 8.88 -8.38
CA ALA A 466 27.65 9.66 -8.38
C ALA A 466 28.90 8.76 -8.28
N ALA A 467 28.88 7.71 -7.46
CA ALA A 467 29.98 6.76 -7.38
C ALA A 467 30.22 6.04 -8.72
N LEU A 468 29.15 5.64 -9.42
CA LEU A 468 29.21 5.07 -10.76
C LEU A 468 29.90 6.00 -11.77
N GLN A 469 29.52 7.28 -11.79
CA GLN A 469 30.09 8.27 -12.72
C GLN A 469 31.59 8.48 -12.50
N HIS A 470 32.08 8.33 -11.26
CA HIS A 470 33.49 8.44 -10.91
C HIS A 470 34.27 7.12 -11.04
N GLY A 471 33.65 6.05 -11.55
CA GLY A 471 34.28 4.73 -11.66
C GLY A 471 34.58 4.07 -10.32
N ARG A 472 33.98 4.55 -9.21
CA ARG A 472 34.14 3.93 -7.89
C ARG A 472 33.15 2.79 -7.77
N MET A 473 33.64 1.60 -7.43
CA MET A 473 32.78 0.43 -7.23
C MET A 473 32.51 0.24 -5.74
N PRO A 474 31.25 0.36 -5.27
CA PRO A 474 30.88 -0.14 -3.96
C PRO A 474 31.21 -1.64 -3.89
N THR A 475 31.82 -2.07 -2.80
CA THR A 475 32.07 -3.49 -2.55
C THR A 475 30.79 -4.16 -2.08
N PHE A 476 30.52 -5.35 -2.61
CA PHE A 476 29.38 -6.16 -2.20
C PHE A 476 29.79 -7.04 -1.02
N ASP A 477 29.02 -6.97 0.06
CA ASP A 477 29.07 -8.00 1.09
C ASP A 477 28.50 -9.29 0.52
N GLU A 478 29.10 -10.42 0.91
CA GLU A 478 28.60 -11.74 0.57
C GLU A 478 27.13 -11.88 0.99
N VAL A 479 26.32 -12.49 0.12
CA VAL A 479 24.94 -12.81 0.45
C VAL A 479 24.93 -14.11 1.24
N SER A 480 24.44 -14.03 2.47
CA SER A 480 24.42 -15.16 3.38
C SER A 480 23.40 -16.21 2.94
N ARG A 481 23.61 -17.45 3.38
CA ARG A 481 22.67 -18.55 3.16
C ARG A 481 21.28 -18.24 3.74
N GLN A 482 21.23 -17.61 4.91
CA GLN A 482 19.96 -17.27 5.57
C GLN A 482 19.12 -16.30 4.73
N GLU A 483 19.75 -15.29 4.12
CA GLU A 483 19.05 -14.34 3.26
C GLU A 483 18.50 -15.02 2.00
N ILE A 484 19.27 -15.93 1.39
CA ILE A 484 18.80 -16.74 0.25
C ILE A 484 17.64 -17.63 0.65
N ASP A 485 17.69 -18.24 1.82
CA ASP A 485 16.62 -19.11 2.32
C ASP A 485 15.29 -18.37 2.49
N ILE A 486 15.33 -17.14 2.97
CA ILE A 486 14.16 -16.26 3.06
C ILE A 486 13.62 -15.95 1.65
N ALA A 487 14.49 -15.60 0.71
CA ALA A 487 14.11 -15.31 -0.67
C ALA A 487 13.51 -16.53 -1.39
N LEU A 488 14.12 -17.72 -1.25
CA LEU A 488 13.62 -18.96 -1.84
C LEU A 488 12.30 -19.41 -1.19
N SER A 489 12.15 -19.20 0.11
CA SER A 489 10.87 -19.43 0.79
C SER A 489 9.76 -18.59 0.16
N HIS A 490 10.03 -17.31 -0.11
CA HIS A 490 9.08 -16.43 -0.77
C HIS A 490 8.78 -16.90 -2.20
N LEU A 491 9.79 -17.13 -3.03
CA LEU A 491 9.62 -17.56 -4.41
C LEU A 491 8.73 -18.81 -4.50
N ARG A 492 9.00 -19.82 -3.66
CA ARG A 492 8.17 -21.02 -3.54
C ARG A 492 6.74 -20.73 -3.10
N GLN A 493 6.51 -19.85 -2.12
CA GLN A 493 5.15 -19.48 -1.69
C GLN A 493 4.33 -18.83 -2.81
N THR A 494 5.00 -18.17 -3.75
CA THR A 494 4.37 -17.54 -4.92
C THR A 494 4.20 -18.46 -6.12
N GLY A 495 4.59 -19.74 -6.00
CA GLY A 495 4.56 -20.72 -7.09
C GLY A 495 5.69 -20.55 -8.11
N ARG A 496 6.72 -19.75 -7.80
CA ARG A 496 7.87 -19.56 -8.69
C ARG A 496 8.93 -20.62 -8.40
N PHE A 497 9.46 -21.20 -9.46
CA PHE A 497 10.47 -22.26 -9.41
C PHE A 497 10.00 -23.50 -8.61
N ASP A 498 8.71 -23.83 -8.69
CA ASP A 498 8.12 -24.93 -7.90
C ASP A 498 8.82 -26.27 -8.13
N GLU A 499 9.25 -26.57 -9.36
CA GLU A 499 9.97 -27.80 -9.67
C GLU A 499 11.39 -27.79 -9.09
N ASP A 500 12.14 -26.68 -9.25
CA ASP A 500 13.50 -26.54 -8.70
C ASP A 500 13.49 -26.57 -7.15
N LEU A 501 12.44 -26.03 -6.53
CA LEU A 501 12.32 -25.89 -5.07
C LEU A 501 11.49 -26.99 -4.41
N LYS A 502 11.05 -27.99 -5.17
CA LYS A 502 10.15 -29.07 -4.69
C LYS A 502 10.78 -29.90 -3.59
N SER A 503 12.03 -30.34 -3.82
CA SER A 503 12.82 -31.14 -2.90
C SER A 503 13.55 -30.30 -1.85
N TYR A 504 13.67 -29.00 -2.09
CA TYR A 504 14.40 -28.09 -1.22
C TYR A 504 13.66 -27.87 0.11
N LYS A 505 14.38 -28.04 1.22
CA LYS A 505 13.92 -27.67 2.57
C LYS A 505 14.79 -26.53 3.08
N ILE A 506 14.15 -25.44 3.46
CA ILE A 506 14.77 -24.24 4.04
C ILE A 506 15.70 -24.63 5.19
N GLY A 507 16.91 -24.07 5.22
CA GLY A 507 17.92 -24.34 6.27
C GLY A 507 18.61 -25.70 6.19
N SER A 508 18.37 -26.50 5.15
CA SER A 508 18.97 -27.84 5.01
C SER A 508 19.99 -27.95 3.85
N GLY A 509 20.87 -28.95 3.96
CA GLY A 509 21.88 -29.26 2.94
C GLY A 509 23.09 -28.33 2.95
N GLU A 510 24.08 -28.65 2.14
CA GLU A 510 25.30 -27.85 1.99
C GLU A 510 25.01 -26.56 1.20
N SER A 511 25.79 -25.52 1.48
CA SER A 511 25.85 -24.30 0.67
C SER A 511 27.13 -24.27 -0.14
N MET A 512 27.06 -23.73 -1.35
CA MET A 512 28.22 -23.47 -2.19
C MET A 512 28.30 -21.97 -2.51
N GLY A 513 29.53 -21.44 -2.57
CA GLY A 513 29.78 -20.07 -2.99
C GLY A 513 29.60 -19.94 -4.51
N VAL A 514 28.59 -19.18 -4.93
CA VAL A 514 28.30 -18.89 -6.34
C VAL A 514 28.56 -17.40 -6.62
N GLY A 515 29.26 -17.11 -7.71
CA GLY A 515 29.44 -15.74 -8.20
C GLY A 515 28.34 -15.39 -9.22
N ILE A 516 27.33 -14.64 -8.80
CA ILE A 516 26.27 -14.16 -9.68
C ILE A 516 26.76 -12.91 -10.41
N GLN A 517 26.85 -13.01 -11.74
CA GLN A 517 27.39 -11.94 -12.58
C GLN A 517 26.26 -11.19 -13.31
N VAL A 518 26.18 -9.87 -13.15
CA VAL A 518 25.17 -9.03 -13.81
C VAL A 518 25.80 -7.85 -14.55
N GLY A 519 25.02 -7.26 -15.47
CA GLY A 519 25.43 -6.18 -16.36
C GLY A 519 25.83 -6.63 -17.78
N PRO A 520 25.91 -5.69 -18.73
CA PRO A 520 26.28 -5.97 -20.13
C PRO A 520 27.69 -6.54 -20.28
N LYS A 521 28.62 -6.15 -19.40
CA LYS A 521 30.02 -6.60 -19.40
C LYS A 521 30.31 -7.56 -18.24
N ARG A 522 29.28 -8.03 -17.53
CA ARG A 522 29.41 -8.87 -16.33
C ARG A 522 30.28 -8.20 -15.25
N GLU A 523 30.20 -6.88 -15.18
CA GLU A 523 31.04 -6.01 -14.36
C GLU A 523 30.68 -6.04 -12.87
N ILE A 524 29.50 -6.57 -12.52
CA ILE A 524 29.08 -6.76 -11.13
C ILE A 524 29.09 -8.25 -10.84
N VAL A 525 29.83 -8.64 -9.80
CA VAL A 525 29.86 -10.02 -9.30
C VAL A 525 29.45 -9.99 -7.83
N VAL A 526 28.35 -10.65 -7.51
CA VAL A 526 27.88 -10.86 -6.14
C VAL A 526 28.21 -12.29 -5.73
N ARG A 527 28.92 -12.45 -4.62
CA ARG A 527 29.15 -13.78 -4.02
C ARG A 527 27.96 -14.15 -3.16
N VAL A 528 27.45 -15.35 -3.36
CA VAL A 528 26.24 -15.85 -2.72
C VAL A 528 26.50 -17.24 -2.17
N GLN A 529 26.13 -17.47 -0.91
CA GLN A 529 26.13 -18.80 -0.30
C GLN A 529 24.81 -19.52 -0.64
N TYR A 530 24.79 -20.21 -1.78
CA TYR A 530 23.56 -20.75 -2.36
C TYR A 530 23.37 -22.24 -2.01
N PRO A 531 22.15 -22.72 -1.72
CA PRO A 531 21.89 -24.15 -1.48
C PRO A 531 22.17 -25.01 -2.70
N VAL A 532 22.98 -26.06 -2.51
CA VAL A 532 23.23 -27.06 -3.57
C VAL A 532 21.91 -27.71 -4.00
N GLY A 533 21.04 -28.05 -3.04
CA GLY A 533 19.75 -28.67 -3.33
C GLY A 533 18.67 -27.75 -3.90
N ALA A 534 18.97 -26.46 -4.12
CA ALA A 534 18.08 -25.51 -4.80
C ALA A 534 18.70 -24.97 -6.10
N MET A 535 19.89 -25.43 -6.46
CA MET A 535 20.49 -25.09 -7.75
C MET A 535 19.69 -25.77 -8.86
N PRO A 536 19.47 -25.08 -9.98
CA PRO A 536 18.94 -25.75 -11.16
C PRO A 536 19.88 -26.90 -11.54
N PRO A 537 19.36 -28.04 -12.03
CA PRO A 537 20.17 -29.18 -12.42
C PRO A 537 21.21 -28.71 -13.44
N THR A 538 22.46 -29.10 -13.21
CA THR A 538 23.55 -28.74 -14.11
C THR A 538 23.27 -29.30 -15.51
N ASN A 539 23.80 -28.67 -16.56
CA ASN A 539 23.67 -29.20 -17.93
C ASN A 539 24.14 -30.67 -18.05
N ALA A 540 25.07 -31.12 -17.21
CA ALA A 540 25.49 -32.51 -17.13
C ALA A 540 24.38 -33.44 -16.60
N GLU A 541 23.62 -33.01 -15.59
CA GLU A 541 22.46 -33.74 -15.06
C GLU A 541 21.28 -33.71 -16.03
N LEU A 542 21.04 -32.58 -16.70
CA LEU A 542 20.04 -32.48 -17.76
C LEU A 542 20.38 -33.41 -18.95
N THR A 543 21.65 -33.53 -19.31
CA THR A 543 22.11 -34.45 -20.38
C THR A 543 21.95 -35.91 -19.96
N SER A 544 22.18 -36.22 -18.68
CA SER A 544 21.96 -37.55 -18.08
C SER A 544 20.46 -37.93 -18.05
N LEU A 545 19.60 -37.01 -17.61
CA LEU A 545 18.14 -37.16 -17.58
C LEU A 545 17.54 -37.26 -18.99
N ALA A 546 18.08 -36.51 -19.95
CA ALA A 546 17.68 -36.58 -21.35
C ALA A 546 18.07 -37.92 -22.01
N SER A 547 19.09 -38.63 -21.51
CA SER A 547 19.49 -39.95 -22.03
C SER A 547 18.63 -41.11 -21.51
N THR A 548 17.95 -40.93 -20.37
CA THR A 548 17.11 -41.97 -19.75
C THR A 548 15.62 -41.83 -20.09
N HIS A 549 15.18 -40.64 -20.52
CA HIS A 549 13.89 -40.48 -21.16
C HIS A 549 13.98 -40.81 -22.64
N LYS A 550 13.57 -42.03 -23.02
CA LYS A 550 13.09 -42.28 -24.40
C LYS A 550 12.13 -41.14 -24.75
N PRO A 551 12.31 -40.42 -25.87
CA PRO A 551 11.38 -39.38 -26.28
C PRO A 551 10.00 -40.02 -26.29
N THR A 552 9.16 -39.58 -25.35
CA THR A 552 7.75 -39.92 -25.38
C THR A 552 7.29 -39.45 -26.75
N SER A 553 6.67 -40.33 -27.53
CA SER A 553 6.33 -40.07 -28.93
C SER A 553 5.75 -38.65 -29.07
N LEU A 554 6.20 -37.91 -30.09
CA LEU A 554 5.74 -36.57 -30.44
C LEU A 554 4.20 -36.46 -30.64
N GLU A 555 3.48 -37.56 -30.54
CA GLU A 555 2.03 -37.70 -30.57
C GLU A 555 1.42 -37.23 -29.24
N GLY A 556 1.35 -35.91 -29.03
CA GLY A 556 0.49 -35.34 -27.97
C GLY A 556 0.81 -33.94 -27.46
N LEU A 557 1.62 -33.14 -28.14
CA LEU A 557 2.18 -31.89 -27.61
C LEU A 557 1.27 -30.66 -27.84
N GLY A 558 0.31 -30.45 -26.94
CA GLY A 558 -0.35 -29.16 -26.73
C GLY A 558 -1.26 -28.64 -27.85
N ALA A 559 -1.77 -27.41 -27.66
CA ALA A 559 -2.75 -26.81 -28.56
C ALA A 559 -2.25 -26.61 -30.00
N ASN A 560 -0.92 -26.61 -30.18
CA ASN A 560 -0.27 -26.47 -31.48
C ASN A 560 -0.06 -27.82 -32.21
N SER A 561 -0.23 -28.98 -31.55
CA SER A 561 -0.09 -30.32 -32.17
C SER A 561 -1.31 -30.76 -32.99
N MET A 562 -2.50 -30.26 -32.67
CA MET A 562 -3.74 -30.60 -33.38
C MET A 562 -4.04 -29.73 -34.60
N ILE A 563 -3.08 -28.92 -35.06
CA ILE A 563 -3.23 -28.19 -36.32
C ILE A 563 -3.33 -29.21 -37.45
N ALA A 564 -4.57 -29.48 -37.88
CA ALA A 564 -4.88 -30.50 -38.86
C ALA A 564 -4.15 -30.23 -40.18
N ALA A 565 -3.80 -31.32 -40.88
CA ALA A 565 -3.46 -31.22 -42.28
C ALA A 565 -4.67 -30.61 -43.03
N PRO A 566 -4.45 -29.73 -44.02
CA PRO A 566 -5.54 -29.06 -44.71
C PRO A 566 -6.52 -30.09 -45.29
N THR A 567 -7.81 -29.93 -45.00
CA THR A 567 -8.86 -30.90 -45.34
C THR A 567 -9.38 -30.77 -46.77
N THR A 568 -9.01 -29.71 -47.49
CA THR A 568 -9.49 -29.41 -48.85
C THR A 568 -8.35 -29.18 -49.83
N ARG A 569 -8.47 -29.76 -51.03
CA ARG A 569 -7.47 -29.71 -52.11
C ARG A 569 -7.26 -28.30 -52.71
N GLU A 570 -8.14 -27.35 -52.45
CA GLU A 570 -8.11 -26.00 -53.03
C GLU A 570 -7.37 -24.97 -52.17
N ASN A 571 -6.97 -25.30 -50.92
CA ASN A 571 -6.22 -24.39 -50.05
C ASN A 571 -4.73 -24.73 -50.04
N THR A 572 -4.00 -24.23 -51.03
CA THR A 572 -2.53 -24.20 -50.93
C THR A 572 -2.13 -23.18 -49.87
N ARG A 573 -1.70 -23.65 -48.69
CA ARG A 573 -1.15 -22.78 -47.64
C ARG A 573 0.05 -22.01 -48.20
N SER A 574 0.12 -20.71 -47.92
CA SER A 574 1.31 -19.94 -48.29
C SER A 574 2.55 -20.46 -47.55
N ALA A 575 3.75 -20.22 -48.09
CA ALA A 575 4.99 -20.60 -47.43
C ALA A 575 5.11 -19.98 -46.02
N ALA A 576 4.65 -18.74 -45.84
CA ALA A 576 4.63 -18.05 -44.54
C ALA A 576 3.69 -18.75 -43.55
N HIS A 577 2.50 -19.17 -43.99
CA HIS A 577 1.55 -19.92 -43.18
C HIS A 577 2.14 -21.28 -42.74
N VAL A 578 2.77 -22.02 -43.67
CA VAL A 578 3.44 -23.28 -43.34
C VAL A 578 4.55 -23.06 -42.31
N ASN A 579 5.32 -21.99 -42.45
CA ASN A 579 6.35 -21.62 -41.51
C ASN A 579 5.79 -21.25 -40.11
N GLN A 580 4.67 -20.52 -40.07
CA GLN A 580 3.97 -20.18 -38.83
C GLN A 580 3.56 -21.44 -38.05
N ILE A 581 2.98 -22.42 -38.73
CA ILE A 581 2.59 -23.71 -38.14
C ILE A 581 3.83 -24.47 -37.63
N LYS A 582 4.90 -24.49 -38.42
CA LYS A 582 6.15 -25.16 -38.05
C LYS A 582 6.69 -24.58 -36.73
N LEU A 583 6.80 -23.26 -36.63
CA LEU A 583 7.32 -22.61 -35.44
C LEU A 583 6.39 -22.76 -34.24
N LEU A 584 5.07 -22.68 -34.42
CA LEU A 584 4.14 -22.96 -33.32
C LEU A 584 4.27 -24.38 -32.75
N ARG A 585 4.68 -25.35 -33.58
CA ARG A 585 4.99 -26.71 -33.11
C ARG A 585 6.33 -26.80 -32.38
N GLU A 586 7.30 -25.98 -32.76
CA GLU A 586 8.60 -25.87 -32.08
C GLU A 586 8.48 -25.11 -30.75
N TYR A 587 7.62 -24.08 -30.69
CA TYR A 587 7.36 -23.23 -29.53
C TYR A 587 5.96 -23.47 -28.97
N VAL A 588 5.79 -24.59 -28.25
CA VAL A 588 4.48 -25.09 -27.77
C VAL A 588 3.73 -24.15 -26.83
N GLU A 589 4.41 -23.20 -26.20
CA GLU A 589 3.81 -22.19 -25.30
C GLU A 589 3.31 -20.93 -26.01
N ALA A 590 3.72 -20.73 -27.27
CA ALA A 590 3.32 -19.57 -28.04
C ALA A 590 1.90 -19.74 -28.60
N ASP A 591 1.09 -18.70 -28.41
CA ASP A 591 -0.22 -18.54 -29.04
C ASP A 591 -0.08 -18.03 -30.48
N TYR A 592 0.94 -17.24 -30.79
CA TYR A 592 1.22 -16.79 -32.15
C TYR A 592 2.69 -16.42 -32.30
N ILE A 593 3.28 -16.59 -33.49
CA ILE A 593 4.65 -16.12 -33.77
C ILE A 593 4.58 -14.85 -34.61
N ILE A 594 5.34 -13.82 -34.25
CA ILE A 594 5.34 -12.53 -34.92
C ILE A 594 6.73 -12.24 -35.45
N TRP A 595 6.80 -11.79 -36.69
CA TRP A 595 8.04 -11.41 -37.37
C TRP A 595 8.20 -9.90 -37.28
N SER A 596 9.21 -9.46 -36.54
CA SER A 596 9.55 -8.04 -36.46
C SER A 596 11.03 -7.86 -36.80
N LYS A 597 11.32 -6.88 -37.65
CA LYS A 597 12.64 -6.26 -37.64
C LYS A 597 12.64 -5.33 -36.43
N ALA A 598 13.67 -5.42 -35.58
CA ALA A 598 13.90 -4.33 -34.62
C ALA A 598 13.95 -3.00 -35.40
N ASP A 599 13.70 -1.85 -34.77
CA ASP A 599 13.64 -0.50 -35.39
C ASP A 599 14.92 -0.04 -36.14
N ARG A 600 15.81 -0.96 -36.49
CA ARG A 600 16.97 -0.77 -37.35
C ARG A 600 16.72 -1.48 -38.68
N ASP A 601 16.85 -0.74 -39.78
CA ASP A 601 16.63 -1.23 -41.14
C ASP A 601 17.51 -2.45 -41.53
N ASP A 602 18.58 -2.70 -40.78
CA ASP A 602 19.56 -3.78 -40.96
C ASP A 602 19.37 -4.99 -40.02
N ALA A 603 18.40 -4.98 -39.11
CA ALA A 603 18.16 -6.09 -38.20
C ALA A 603 17.53 -7.31 -38.92
N GLU A 604 18.09 -8.50 -38.66
CA GLU A 604 17.53 -9.77 -39.12
C GLU A 604 16.14 -10.00 -38.50
N GLU A 605 15.17 -10.44 -39.32
CA GLU A 605 13.81 -10.74 -38.83
C GLU A 605 13.88 -11.84 -37.78
N THR A 606 13.62 -11.48 -36.51
CA THR A 606 13.67 -12.42 -35.40
C THR A 606 12.25 -12.83 -35.02
N PRO A 607 11.91 -14.14 -35.00
CA PRO A 607 10.58 -14.59 -34.60
C PRO A 607 10.35 -14.34 -33.10
N TYR A 608 9.17 -13.82 -32.76
CA TYR A 608 8.74 -13.55 -31.39
C TYR A 608 7.48 -14.34 -31.05
N GLY A 609 7.52 -15.15 -29.99
CA GLY A 609 6.34 -15.85 -29.48
C GLY A 609 5.47 -14.94 -28.61
N LEU A 610 4.21 -14.75 -29.02
CA LEU A 610 3.18 -14.10 -28.24
C LEU A 610 2.41 -15.14 -27.42
N THR A 611 2.14 -14.84 -26.15
CA THR A 611 1.34 -15.70 -25.25
C THR A 611 0.35 -14.83 -24.45
N PHE A 612 -0.92 -15.21 -24.43
CA PHE A 612 -1.97 -14.56 -23.65
C PHE A 612 -2.00 -15.12 -22.22
N THR A 613 -2.10 -14.23 -21.23
CA THR A 613 -2.06 -14.57 -19.79
C THR A 613 -3.44 -14.70 -19.14
N ASN A 614 -4.51 -14.31 -19.84
CA ASN A 614 -5.88 -14.52 -19.42
C ASN A 614 -6.44 -15.80 -20.09
N LEU A 615 -7.04 -16.70 -19.31
CA LEU A 615 -7.57 -17.97 -19.81
C LEU A 615 -8.66 -17.78 -20.88
N ILE A 616 -9.54 -16.80 -20.71
CA ILE A 616 -10.64 -16.52 -21.64
C ILE A 616 -10.07 -15.96 -22.94
N ASP A 617 -9.17 -14.97 -22.87
CA ASP A 617 -8.54 -14.38 -24.05
C ASP A 617 -7.70 -15.42 -24.82
N ALA A 618 -6.87 -16.19 -24.10
CA ALA A 618 -6.07 -17.27 -24.69
C ALA A 618 -6.96 -18.33 -25.35
N GLY A 619 -8.03 -18.75 -24.65
CA GLY A 619 -8.97 -19.74 -25.16
C GLY A 619 -9.66 -19.28 -26.45
N ARG A 620 -10.21 -18.06 -26.45
CA ARG A 620 -10.86 -17.49 -27.64
C ARG A 620 -9.89 -17.30 -28.79
N PHE A 621 -8.72 -16.73 -28.50
CA PHE A 621 -7.69 -16.49 -29.50
C PHE A 621 -7.25 -17.79 -30.18
N LEU A 622 -6.95 -18.83 -29.39
CA LEU A 622 -6.55 -20.13 -29.93
C LEU A 622 -7.65 -20.80 -30.75
N ALA A 623 -8.92 -20.65 -30.35
CA ALA A 623 -10.06 -21.16 -31.09
C ALA A 623 -10.22 -20.48 -32.47
N PHE A 624 -10.19 -19.14 -32.53
CA PHE A 624 -10.24 -18.42 -33.81
C PHE A 624 -8.98 -18.64 -34.66
N ARG A 625 -7.79 -18.66 -34.05
CA ARG A 625 -6.54 -19.00 -34.75
C ARG A 625 -6.62 -20.40 -35.36
N ARG A 626 -7.17 -21.38 -34.64
CA ARG A 626 -7.36 -22.74 -35.16
C ARG A 626 -8.24 -22.74 -36.40
N ARG A 627 -9.40 -22.06 -36.35
CA ARG A 627 -10.26 -21.86 -37.51
C ARG A 627 -9.48 -21.25 -38.67
N LEU A 628 -8.69 -20.20 -38.42
CA LEU A 628 -7.87 -19.54 -39.43
C LEU A 628 -6.76 -20.44 -40.03
N LEU A 629 -6.21 -21.38 -39.26
CA LEU A 629 -5.22 -22.36 -39.76
C LEU A 629 -5.86 -23.50 -40.55
N GLU A 630 -7.10 -23.86 -40.22
CA GLU A 630 -7.90 -24.87 -40.94
C GLU A 630 -8.51 -24.28 -42.22
N HIS A 631 -8.91 -23.00 -42.14
CA HIS A 631 -9.71 -22.31 -43.12
C HIS A 631 -9.00 -21.12 -43.80
N GLY A 632 -7.72 -20.89 -43.59
CA GLY A 632 -7.03 -19.75 -44.22
C GLY A 632 -7.73 -18.40 -44.02
N GLY A 633 -7.50 -17.43 -44.92
CA GLY A 633 -8.07 -16.08 -44.82
C GLY A 633 -9.56 -15.97 -45.14
N TYR A 634 -10.21 -17.01 -45.70
CA TYR A 634 -11.63 -16.93 -46.06
C TYR A 634 -12.57 -16.93 -44.85
N ASP A 635 -12.11 -17.40 -43.69
CA ASP A 635 -12.82 -17.24 -42.43
C ASP A 635 -12.59 -15.81 -41.88
N LEU A 636 -13.30 -14.85 -42.48
CA LEU A 636 -13.15 -13.43 -42.19
C LEU A 636 -13.43 -13.09 -40.72
N ASP A 637 -14.41 -13.77 -40.11
CA ASP A 637 -14.73 -13.58 -38.69
C ASP A 637 -13.52 -13.95 -37.80
N ALA A 638 -12.83 -15.04 -38.12
CA ALA A 638 -11.62 -15.46 -37.41
C ALA A 638 -10.44 -14.53 -37.66
N LEU A 639 -10.27 -14.06 -38.90
CA LEU A 639 -9.17 -13.15 -39.25
C LEU A 639 -9.31 -11.80 -38.55
N VAL A 640 -10.52 -11.23 -38.54
CA VAL A 640 -10.80 -9.97 -37.84
C VAL A 640 -10.57 -10.12 -36.34
N PHE A 641 -11.07 -11.20 -35.72
CA PHE A 641 -10.85 -11.43 -34.29
C PHE A 641 -9.36 -11.57 -33.96
N VAL A 642 -8.60 -12.38 -34.72
CA VAL A 642 -7.16 -12.55 -34.52
C VAL A 642 -6.44 -11.20 -34.65
N MET A 643 -6.77 -10.40 -35.66
CA MET A 643 -6.18 -9.07 -35.84
C MET A 643 -6.49 -8.12 -34.67
N LEU A 644 -7.75 -8.03 -34.23
CA LEU A 644 -8.19 -7.20 -33.09
C LEU A 644 -7.54 -7.63 -31.75
N MET A 645 -7.15 -8.89 -31.62
CA MET A 645 -6.42 -9.38 -30.45
C MET A 645 -4.92 -9.16 -30.54
N LEU A 646 -4.32 -9.33 -31.73
CA LEU A 646 -2.89 -9.19 -31.94
C LEU A 646 -2.45 -7.71 -31.89
N GLU A 647 -3.16 -6.81 -32.57
CA GLU A 647 -2.79 -5.39 -32.65
C GLU A 647 -2.50 -4.74 -31.28
N PRO A 648 -3.40 -4.79 -30.28
CA PRO A 648 -3.09 -4.24 -28.97
C PRO A 648 -1.99 -5.04 -28.23
N ALA A 649 -1.91 -6.36 -28.46
CA ALA A 649 -0.92 -7.22 -27.82
C ALA A 649 0.52 -6.94 -28.30
N VAL A 650 0.69 -6.42 -29.52
CA VAL A 650 2.01 -6.12 -30.08
C VAL A 650 2.28 -4.66 -30.44
N LYS A 651 1.34 -3.74 -30.17
CA LYS A 651 1.49 -2.30 -30.46
C LYS A 651 2.83 -1.70 -30.00
N ARG A 652 3.42 -2.23 -28.93
CA ARG A 652 4.71 -1.78 -28.39
C ARG A 652 5.95 -2.33 -29.10
N ARG A 653 5.79 -3.35 -29.95
CA ARG A 653 6.89 -4.15 -30.52
C ARG A 653 6.87 -4.23 -32.04
N VAL A 654 5.69 -4.11 -32.63
CA VAL A 654 5.45 -4.25 -34.08
C VAL A 654 4.44 -3.20 -34.48
N SER A 655 4.73 -2.46 -35.55
CA SER A 655 3.76 -1.52 -36.09
C SER A 655 2.53 -2.26 -36.61
N ARG A 656 1.39 -1.56 -36.62
CA ARG A 656 0.13 -2.10 -37.15
C ARG A 656 0.30 -2.56 -38.60
N GLU A 657 1.07 -1.82 -39.39
CA GLU A 657 1.39 -2.11 -40.79
C GLU A 657 2.25 -3.38 -40.92
N ALA A 658 3.26 -3.56 -40.07
CA ALA A 658 4.12 -4.74 -40.09
C ALA A 658 3.36 -6.02 -39.71
N LEU A 659 2.49 -5.93 -38.70
CA LEU A 659 1.60 -7.04 -38.33
C LEU A 659 0.63 -7.39 -39.48
N ARG A 660 0.00 -6.40 -40.09
CA ARG A 660 -0.90 -6.60 -41.24
C ARG A 660 -0.15 -7.19 -42.44
N ALA A 661 1.06 -6.73 -42.71
CA ALA A 661 1.90 -7.28 -43.77
C ALA A 661 2.27 -8.75 -43.50
N GLN A 662 2.52 -9.14 -42.25
CA GLN A 662 2.70 -10.53 -41.87
C GLN A 662 1.42 -11.35 -42.13
N LEU A 663 0.28 -10.89 -41.61
CA LEU A 663 -1.01 -11.57 -41.82
C LEU A 663 -1.34 -11.72 -43.31
N ALA A 664 -1.02 -10.72 -44.13
CA ALA A 664 -1.23 -10.75 -45.58
C ALA A 664 -0.37 -11.83 -46.25
N ARG A 665 0.87 -12.04 -45.80
CA ARG A 665 1.72 -13.15 -46.28
C ARG A 665 1.17 -14.51 -45.86
N GLU A 666 0.56 -14.62 -44.68
CA GLU A 666 0.03 -15.89 -44.14
C GLU A 666 -1.34 -16.27 -44.71
N TYR A 667 -2.23 -15.30 -44.89
CA TYR A 667 -3.65 -15.55 -45.18
C TYR A 667 -4.13 -14.92 -46.49
N GLY A 668 -3.31 -14.12 -47.17
CA GLY A 668 -3.62 -13.44 -48.42
C GLY A 668 -3.95 -11.96 -48.21
N THR A 669 -3.37 -11.09 -49.03
CA THR A 669 -3.54 -9.63 -48.95
C THR A 669 -5.00 -9.21 -49.05
N GLU A 670 -5.75 -9.78 -50.00
CA GLU A 670 -7.18 -9.47 -50.21
C GLU A 670 -8.02 -9.72 -48.95
N TYR A 671 -7.75 -10.80 -48.22
CA TYR A 671 -8.51 -11.13 -47.01
C TYR A 671 -8.18 -10.21 -45.84
N VAL A 672 -6.91 -9.81 -45.72
CA VAL A 672 -6.49 -8.88 -44.67
C VAL A 672 -7.02 -7.48 -44.92
N GLU A 673 -7.04 -7.02 -46.18
CA GLU A 673 -7.65 -5.73 -46.54
C GLU A 673 -9.15 -5.74 -46.21
N MET A 674 -9.88 -6.78 -46.60
CA MET A 674 -11.28 -6.94 -46.21
C MET A 674 -11.48 -6.97 -44.69
N ALA A 675 -10.57 -7.62 -43.95
CA ALA A 675 -10.65 -7.67 -42.49
C ALA A 675 -10.45 -6.28 -41.87
N VAL A 676 -9.50 -5.50 -42.39
CA VAL A 676 -9.24 -4.12 -41.96
C VAL A 676 -10.44 -3.22 -42.26
N GLU A 677 -11.02 -3.31 -43.46
CA GLU A 677 -12.22 -2.56 -43.84
C GLU A 677 -13.44 -2.93 -42.98
N SER A 678 -13.46 -4.14 -42.42
CA SER A 678 -14.53 -4.59 -41.54
C SER A 678 -14.36 -4.12 -40.09
N VAL A 679 -13.28 -3.42 -39.74
CA VAL A 679 -13.08 -2.84 -38.40
C VAL A 679 -13.36 -1.34 -38.43
N ALA A 680 -14.28 -0.88 -37.59
CA ALA A 680 -14.63 0.54 -37.45
C ALA A 680 -14.47 0.99 -35.99
N GLU A 681 -14.37 2.29 -35.78
CA GLU A 681 -14.39 2.89 -34.44
C GLU A 681 -15.78 3.46 -34.16
N GLN A 682 -16.43 2.98 -33.08
CA GLN A 682 -17.72 3.46 -32.62
C GLN A 682 -17.65 3.71 -31.11
N ASP A 683 -17.98 4.93 -30.69
CA ASP A 683 -17.92 5.37 -29.28
C ASP A 683 -16.53 5.16 -28.62
N GLY A 684 -15.45 5.39 -29.38
CA GLY A 684 -14.07 5.21 -28.92
C GLY A 684 -13.63 3.75 -28.77
N LYS A 685 -14.40 2.80 -29.30
CA LYS A 685 -14.09 1.36 -29.29
C LYS A 685 -14.02 0.81 -30.70
N GLU A 686 -13.07 -0.09 -30.94
CA GLU A 686 -13.00 -0.85 -32.18
C GLU A 686 -14.10 -1.93 -32.21
N VAL A 687 -14.93 -1.90 -33.25
CA VAL A 687 -16.04 -2.84 -33.50
C VAL A 687 -15.85 -3.54 -34.85
N TYR A 688 -16.30 -4.78 -34.93
CA TYR A 688 -16.35 -5.56 -36.17
C TYR A 688 -17.70 -5.39 -36.85
N LEU A 689 -17.69 -4.82 -38.06
CA LEU A 689 -18.82 -4.70 -38.99
C LEU A 689 -18.86 -5.94 -39.88
N ARG A 690 -19.68 -6.93 -39.51
CA ARG A 690 -19.83 -8.15 -40.29
C ARG A 690 -20.62 -7.88 -41.56
N ARG A 691 -20.39 -8.69 -42.61
CA ARG A 691 -21.04 -8.56 -43.93
C ARG A 691 -22.57 -8.65 -43.90
N ASP A 692 -23.14 -9.26 -42.86
CA ASP A 692 -24.58 -9.32 -42.62
C ASP A 692 -25.12 -8.12 -41.82
N GLU A 693 -24.33 -7.03 -41.76
CA GLU A 693 -24.61 -5.77 -41.06
C GLU A 693 -24.68 -5.92 -39.53
N GLN A 694 -24.26 -7.06 -38.97
CA GLN A 694 -24.16 -7.22 -37.52
C GLN A 694 -22.88 -6.55 -36.99
N ILE A 695 -23.03 -5.81 -35.89
CA ILE A 695 -21.94 -5.13 -35.21
C ILE A 695 -21.55 -5.94 -33.97
N PHE A 696 -20.29 -6.29 -33.88
CA PHE A 696 -19.75 -7.00 -32.73
C PHE A 696 -18.65 -6.18 -32.04
N GLU A 697 -18.80 -5.97 -30.73
CA GLU A 697 -17.65 -5.61 -29.90
C GLU A 697 -16.65 -6.78 -29.86
N ARG A 698 -15.37 -6.50 -29.58
CA ARG A 698 -14.28 -7.49 -29.57
C ARG A 698 -14.63 -8.75 -28.78
N ASP A 699 -15.27 -8.61 -27.63
CA ASP A 699 -15.67 -9.69 -26.73
C ASP A 699 -17.00 -10.35 -27.11
N LYS A 700 -17.71 -9.86 -28.13
CA LYS A 700 -19.01 -10.36 -28.58
C LYS A 700 -18.97 -11.10 -29.92
N ILE A 701 -17.82 -11.19 -30.58
CA ILE A 701 -17.67 -11.98 -31.81
C ILE A 701 -18.06 -13.45 -31.53
N PRO A 702 -19.06 -14.02 -32.24
CA PRO A 702 -19.63 -15.32 -31.90
C PRO A 702 -18.60 -16.43 -32.03
N LEU A 703 -18.47 -17.23 -30.97
CA LEU A 703 -17.63 -18.42 -30.93
C LEU A 703 -18.51 -19.63 -30.60
N LYS A 704 -18.44 -20.69 -31.39
CA LYS A 704 -19.26 -21.87 -31.15
C LYS A 704 -18.61 -22.71 -30.05
N ARG A 705 -19.41 -23.41 -29.26
CA ARG A 705 -18.90 -24.30 -28.20
C ARG A 705 -17.91 -25.34 -28.75
N VAL A 706 -18.18 -25.88 -29.95
CA VAL A 706 -17.30 -26.82 -30.65
C VAL A 706 -15.90 -26.26 -30.92
N ASP A 707 -15.73 -24.94 -31.00
CA ASP A 707 -14.43 -24.32 -31.24
C ASP A 707 -13.53 -24.40 -29.97
N PHE A 708 -14.13 -24.60 -28.78
CA PHE A 708 -13.42 -24.85 -27.52
C PHE A 708 -13.22 -26.34 -27.21
N ASP A 709 -13.98 -27.22 -27.88
CA ASP A 709 -13.93 -28.65 -27.57
C ASP A 709 -12.53 -29.20 -27.87
N GLY A 710 -11.90 -29.72 -26.81
CA GLY A 710 -10.52 -30.22 -26.86
C GLY A 710 -9.43 -29.18 -26.55
N LEU A 711 -9.72 -27.87 -26.56
CA LEU A 711 -8.72 -26.83 -26.28
C LEU A 711 -8.33 -26.76 -24.80
N LEU A 712 -9.32 -26.80 -23.89
CA LEU A 712 -9.05 -26.72 -22.44
C LEU A 712 -8.18 -27.89 -21.92
N PRO A 713 -8.46 -29.17 -22.29
CA PRO A 713 -7.56 -30.27 -21.95
C PRO A 713 -6.13 -30.07 -22.47
N GLN A 714 -5.96 -29.47 -23.64
CA GLN A 714 -4.64 -29.20 -24.21
C GLN A 714 -3.90 -28.12 -23.45
N LEU A 715 -4.57 -27.01 -23.09
CA LEU A 715 -4.01 -25.96 -22.23
C LEU A 715 -3.56 -26.54 -20.89
N LYS A 716 -4.38 -27.40 -20.27
CA LYS A 716 -3.99 -28.12 -19.05
C LYS A 716 -2.76 -29.01 -19.26
N LYS A 717 -2.70 -29.72 -20.39
CA LYS A 717 -1.58 -30.62 -20.72
C LYS A 717 -0.26 -29.88 -20.92
N VAL A 718 -0.27 -28.66 -21.45
CA VAL A 718 0.93 -27.80 -21.56
C VAL A 718 1.21 -26.99 -20.29
N GLY A 719 0.53 -27.29 -19.18
CA GLY A 719 0.75 -26.60 -17.91
C GLY A 719 0.25 -25.15 -17.90
N ARG A 720 -0.58 -24.73 -18.87
CA ARG A 720 -1.14 -23.38 -18.90
C ARG A 720 -2.39 -23.29 -18.03
N PHE A 721 -2.48 -22.22 -17.25
CA PHE A 721 -3.59 -21.94 -16.32
C PHE A 721 -3.89 -23.07 -15.32
N PRO A 722 -2.87 -23.66 -14.65
CA PRO A 722 -3.03 -24.88 -13.87
C PRO A 722 -4.01 -24.74 -12.70
N GLN A 723 -4.14 -23.53 -12.13
CA GLN A 723 -5.07 -23.26 -11.04
C GLN A 723 -6.53 -23.15 -11.51
N LEU A 724 -6.76 -22.59 -12.70
CA LEU A 724 -8.11 -22.39 -13.25
C LEU A 724 -8.66 -23.68 -13.86
N LEU A 725 -7.81 -24.47 -14.53
CA LEU A 725 -8.21 -25.70 -15.21
C LEU A 725 -8.24 -26.94 -14.28
N ARG A 726 -7.89 -26.78 -13.00
CA ARG A 726 -8.03 -27.85 -12.00
C ARG A 726 -9.51 -28.20 -11.80
N ASN A 727 -10.34 -27.18 -11.59
CA ASN A 727 -11.75 -27.37 -11.24
C ASN A 727 -12.64 -27.61 -12.48
N VAL A 728 -12.27 -27.06 -13.64
CA VAL A 728 -13.12 -27.06 -14.86
C VAL A 728 -13.20 -28.42 -15.56
N LEU A 729 -12.25 -29.32 -15.31
CA LEU A 729 -12.16 -30.64 -15.98
C LEU A 729 -12.40 -31.82 -15.02
N GLU A 730 -12.72 -31.53 -13.76
CA GLU A 730 -13.12 -32.55 -12.76
C GLU A 730 -14.65 -32.66 -12.62
N GLU A 731 -15.40 -31.74 -13.23
CA GLU A 731 -16.85 -31.80 -13.50
C GLU A 731 -17.10 -32.25 -14.95
#